data_AF-A0A7X4E7V3-F1
#
_entry.id   AF-A0A7X4E7V3-F1
#
_cell.length_a   1.000
_cell.length_b   1.000
_cell.length_c   1.000
_cell.angle_alpha   90.00
_cell.angle_beta   90.00
_cell.angle_gamma   90.00
#
_symmetry.space_group_name_H-M   'P 1'
#
loop_
_entity.id
_entity.type
_entity.pdbx_description
1 polymer ?
#
loop_
_entity_poly.entity_id
_entity_poly.type
_entity_poly.pdbx_seq_one_letter_code
_entity_poly.pdbx_strand_id
1 'polypeptide(L)'
;MTLTKTRWMDSRRDWSRRHPRAFRMVSYVAAASVLTALWLVAAGLAPDTGLTRSYWYPDGVSTQPVVAEGITAIDLTFIEEQDRPARDYRVHWEGVRFSPRAERVEFAAGADDGVILRLDGETVVERNPAVGMHTVARSMALDAGAHHLEIEHWQAGGGRNLNVEWAPSSDTAALLSATRLFPEDPGTLGYWLRLAATRLPGLLLLIWATGPALLVAPAVWRTVHRRVTTLSWDEVRSRLRAVLFPAILGPSQLLLFGPWTVHDTNRPEFLVGFWELASGWLWLLALVVGVPAALGVLVPARWFPRYVASLCAAGVLLWTQGNLLLSDYGVLDGGGLDLVSHGWRTPYEVGLWIGVLVLAVAFADVVARTASVASGILVALQTVVLLIPTSGEAPLPGIAESPQDRAEAAWQLPPSEIFELSSTRNLIHIVLDSFPSHTFAEILDADRSAYDRDWPGFTFFANHLGTQRTTRHSMPAMLTGVSFANDVTFSEYVARHPSVFNVLGQEGYRLRVLSSYGGNQVNPAFPGVDGTIRYAIPNPYGGYRDYVDFTGAQLLDLSLLRHVPHALKPSVYRDQQWLFQERMASQRGPEATAEPPFGDALFLSEFANRITRGGSAPVYTFVHLLTPHPPIVTDSDCRYAPRRPPRPEDFVNQAECTLSAVGALLRRLHELDLYDQTGIIVTSDHGVNVRLNPLEANHPFYGKPSPHGVVTFATVQRRAAPLLAVKPIAAKGPLQVSDAPTSALDVAATLLDLADIPGSLGNGVSVLRMDPATPRQRTYAHASTSFDVLHVFAVNGHINDPNAWSYYRSVFEPSNDPAAQRRAHWIGLSAEPMSTTAQSRGRVYRADEYAMFYAAPENSRITFDVRRIAAVPADQTVTVQIDGQVVERRLLTDDTWHAVSYPVEPRPSDDSPFCIELLTSSAQPNTEGASSGLMLRGNI
;
A
#
# COMPACT_ATOMS: atom_id res chain seq x y z
N MET A 1 -54.99 14.45 -44.29
CA MET A 1 -53.76 14.58 -43.46
C MET A 1 -52.68 15.49 -44.07
N THR A 2 -52.75 15.85 -45.36
CA THR A 2 -51.74 16.68 -46.05
C THR A 2 -51.86 18.19 -45.79
N LEU A 3 -53.06 18.71 -45.48
CA LEU A 3 -53.33 20.15 -45.25
C LEU A 3 -52.84 20.70 -43.90
N THR A 4 -52.67 19.86 -42.87
CA THR A 4 -52.20 20.28 -41.54
C THR A 4 -50.68 20.40 -41.47
N LYS A 5 -49.94 19.65 -42.30
CA LYS A 5 -48.46 19.66 -42.34
C LYS A 5 -47.92 20.95 -42.96
N THR A 6 -48.57 21.45 -44.01
CA THR A 6 -48.21 22.70 -44.71
C THR A 6 -48.41 23.93 -43.81
N ARG A 7 -49.53 24.02 -43.10
CA ARG A 7 -49.82 25.13 -42.16
C ARG A 7 -48.81 25.22 -41.01
N TRP A 8 -48.32 24.08 -40.51
CA TRP A 8 -47.33 24.03 -39.44
C TRP A 8 -45.92 24.41 -39.92
N MET A 9 -45.55 24.00 -41.14
CA MET A 9 -44.26 24.35 -41.75
C MET A 9 -44.19 25.84 -42.10
N ASP A 10 -45.27 26.44 -42.59
CA ASP A 10 -45.34 27.88 -42.89
C ASP A 10 -45.31 28.73 -41.61
N SER A 11 -46.02 28.31 -40.55
CA SER A 11 -45.96 28.93 -39.22
C SER A 11 -44.54 28.91 -38.62
N ARG A 12 -43.82 27.79 -38.73
CA ARG A 12 -42.43 27.66 -38.24
C ARG A 12 -41.48 28.57 -39.02
N ARG A 13 -41.61 28.63 -40.35
CA ARG A 13 -40.79 29.50 -41.21
C ARG A 13 -41.04 30.97 -40.88
N ASP A 14 -42.30 31.37 -40.70
CA ASP A 14 -42.67 32.74 -40.37
C ASP A 14 -42.17 33.15 -38.97
N TRP A 15 -42.30 32.28 -37.97
CA TRP A 15 -41.73 32.52 -36.62
C TRP A 15 -40.20 32.63 -36.62
N SER A 16 -39.50 31.76 -37.36
CA SER A 16 -38.04 31.78 -37.47
C SER A 16 -37.49 33.06 -38.09
N ARG A 17 -38.24 33.68 -39.02
CA ARG A 17 -37.92 34.97 -39.62
C ARG A 17 -38.16 36.13 -38.66
N ARG A 18 -39.23 36.08 -37.87
CA ARG A 18 -39.57 37.14 -36.89
C ARG A 18 -38.69 37.12 -35.64
N HIS A 19 -38.19 35.95 -35.21
CA HIS A 19 -37.40 35.80 -33.97
C HIS A 19 -36.10 35.00 -34.18
N PRO A 20 -35.17 35.46 -35.04
CA PRO A 20 -34.03 34.65 -35.47
C PRO A 20 -33.08 34.25 -34.33
N ARG A 21 -32.94 35.08 -33.28
CA ARG A 21 -32.10 34.75 -32.09
C ARG A 21 -32.75 33.70 -31.19
N ALA A 22 -34.04 33.85 -30.90
CA ALA A 22 -34.79 32.87 -30.11
C ALA A 22 -34.88 31.53 -30.84
N PHE A 23 -35.09 31.56 -32.16
CA PHE A 23 -35.08 30.36 -32.99
C PHE A 23 -33.73 29.63 -32.94
N ARG A 24 -32.59 30.34 -33.04
CA ARG A 24 -31.25 29.73 -32.92
C ARG A 24 -30.99 29.15 -31.53
N MET A 25 -31.34 29.88 -30.47
CA MET A 25 -31.15 29.43 -29.09
C MET A 25 -32.04 28.22 -28.75
N VAL A 26 -33.32 28.25 -29.14
CA VAL A 26 -34.22 27.10 -28.97
C VAL A 26 -33.76 25.91 -29.79
N SER A 27 -33.29 26.12 -31.02
CA SER A 27 -32.74 25.03 -31.84
C SER A 27 -31.45 24.45 -31.25
N TYR A 28 -30.60 25.29 -30.67
CA TYR A 28 -29.38 24.87 -30.00
C TYR A 28 -29.65 24.10 -28.72
N VAL A 29 -30.48 24.63 -27.82
CA VAL A 29 -30.85 23.97 -26.56
C VAL A 29 -31.57 22.66 -26.86
N ALA A 30 -32.48 22.65 -27.85
CA ALA A 30 -33.12 21.41 -28.28
C ALA A 30 -32.10 20.40 -28.80
N ALA A 31 -31.13 20.83 -29.63
CA ALA A 31 -30.08 19.93 -30.11
C ALA A 31 -29.17 19.42 -28.98
N ALA A 32 -28.71 20.29 -28.07
CA ALA A 32 -27.85 19.92 -26.95
C ALA A 32 -28.59 19.03 -25.93
N SER A 33 -29.86 19.32 -25.63
CA SER A 33 -30.72 18.47 -24.79
C SER A 33 -31.00 17.12 -25.45
N VAL A 34 -31.23 17.09 -26.76
CA VAL A 34 -31.35 15.83 -27.51
C VAL A 34 -30.04 15.06 -27.45
N LEU A 35 -28.88 15.69 -27.64
CA LEU A 35 -27.58 15.03 -27.54
C LEU A 35 -27.28 14.52 -26.12
N THR A 36 -27.64 15.27 -25.07
CA THR A 36 -27.51 14.83 -23.68
C THR A 36 -28.50 13.73 -23.33
N ALA A 37 -29.73 13.78 -23.82
CA ALA A 37 -30.70 12.70 -23.65
C ALA A 37 -30.23 11.43 -24.39
N LEU A 38 -29.69 11.58 -25.60
CA LEU A 38 -29.08 10.49 -26.36
C LEU A 38 -27.86 9.91 -25.62
N TRP A 39 -27.04 10.75 -24.97
CA TRP A 39 -25.94 10.27 -24.14
C TRP A 39 -26.41 9.59 -22.84
N LEU A 40 -27.40 10.14 -22.13
CA LEU A 40 -27.96 9.51 -20.93
C LEU A 40 -28.58 8.15 -21.26
N VAL A 41 -29.29 8.07 -22.39
CA VAL A 41 -29.80 6.82 -22.94
C VAL A 41 -28.63 5.92 -23.32
N ALA A 42 -27.59 6.42 -23.98
CA ALA A 42 -26.41 5.63 -24.32
C ALA A 42 -25.63 5.13 -23.09
N ALA A 43 -25.56 5.91 -22.01
CA ALA A 43 -24.89 5.55 -20.77
C ALA A 43 -25.71 4.55 -19.95
N GLY A 44 -27.04 4.69 -19.93
CA GLY A 44 -27.93 3.72 -19.29
C GLY A 44 -28.10 2.42 -20.07
N LEU A 45 -27.85 2.45 -21.39
CA LEU A 45 -27.79 1.27 -22.26
C LEU A 45 -26.35 0.78 -22.47
N ALA A 46 -25.34 1.45 -21.88
CA ALA A 46 -23.97 1.04 -22.03
C ALA A 46 -23.77 -0.26 -21.23
N PRO A 47 -23.21 -1.31 -21.85
CA PRO A 47 -22.92 -2.55 -21.15
C PRO A 47 -21.86 -2.33 -20.06
N ASP A 48 -21.94 -3.15 -19.02
CA ASP A 48 -20.95 -3.20 -17.95
C ASP A 48 -19.57 -3.59 -18.49
N THR A 49 -18.52 -3.09 -17.86
CA THR A 49 -17.14 -3.39 -18.26
C THR A 49 -16.43 -4.22 -17.22
N GLY A 50 -15.53 -5.08 -17.68
CA GLY A 50 -14.82 -6.01 -16.83
C GLY A 50 -15.05 -7.46 -17.26
N LEU A 51 -14.54 -8.38 -16.46
CA LEU A 51 -14.78 -9.82 -16.58
C LEU A 51 -15.51 -10.31 -15.35
N THR A 52 -16.20 -11.43 -15.46
CA THR A 52 -16.73 -12.15 -14.30
C THR A 52 -15.64 -13.04 -13.76
N ARG A 53 -15.20 -12.79 -12.52
CA ARG A 53 -14.30 -13.67 -11.78
C ARG A 53 -15.12 -14.64 -10.94
N SER A 54 -14.88 -15.92 -11.14
CA SER A 54 -15.42 -17.00 -10.31
C SER A 54 -14.27 -17.73 -9.62
N TYR A 55 -14.39 -17.94 -8.31
CA TYR A 55 -13.37 -18.60 -7.48
C TYR A 55 -13.98 -19.84 -6.82
N TRP A 56 -13.39 -21.01 -7.05
CA TRP A 56 -13.78 -22.28 -6.43
C TRP A 56 -12.69 -22.74 -5.48
N TYR A 57 -13.13 -23.18 -4.31
CA TYR A 57 -12.29 -23.84 -3.32
C TYR A 57 -13.13 -24.88 -2.56
N PRO A 58 -12.62 -26.11 -2.34
CA PRO A 58 -11.44 -26.69 -2.98
C PRO A 58 -11.65 -26.93 -4.49
N ASP A 59 -10.57 -26.96 -5.29
CA ASP A 59 -10.66 -27.24 -6.73
C ASP A 59 -11.22 -28.63 -6.98
N GLY A 60 -12.11 -28.76 -7.96
CA GLY A 60 -12.75 -30.05 -8.31
C GLY A 60 -13.76 -30.60 -7.29
N VAL A 61 -13.91 -30.01 -6.10
CA VAL A 61 -14.86 -30.49 -5.05
C VAL A 61 -16.18 -29.73 -5.08
N SER A 62 -16.15 -28.40 -5.26
CA SER A 62 -17.36 -27.59 -5.30
C SER A 62 -17.82 -27.34 -6.73
N THR A 63 -19.11 -27.55 -7.01
CA THR A 63 -19.72 -27.17 -8.30
C THR A 63 -20.19 -25.71 -8.33
N GLN A 64 -20.20 -25.03 -7.19
CA GLN A 64 -20.61 -23.62 -7.04
C GLN A 64 -19.39 -22.78 -6.66
N PRO A 65 -19.15 -21.62 -7.29
CA PRO A 65 -18.05 -20.76 -6.91
C PRO A 65 -18.34 -20.14 -5.53
N VAL A 66 -17.29 -20.07 -4.70
CA VAL A 66 -17.32 -19.38 -3.39
C VAL A 66 -17.54 -17.88 -3.59
N VAL A 67 -17.02 -17.32 -4.69
CA VAL A 67 -17.26 -15.94 -5.11
C VAL A 67 -17.46 -15.88 -6.61
N ALA A 68 -18.47 -15.14 -7.04
CA ALA A 68 -18.70 -14.75 -8.42
C ALA A 68 -18.97 -13.24 -8.46
N GLU A 69 -18.05 -12.46 -9.03
CA GLU A 69 -18.13 -11.00 -9.03
C GLU A 69 -17.55 -10.37 -10.31
N GLY A 70 -18.00 -9.16 -10.64
CA GLY A 70 -17.46 -8.39 -11.75
C GLY A 70 -16.18 -7.65 -11.37
N ILE A 71 -15.12 -7.81 -12.14
CA ILE A 71 -13.80 -7.21 -11.87
C ILE A 71 -13.27 -6.43 -13.07
N THR A 72 -12.36 -5.49 -12.83
CA THR A 72 -11.63 -4.76 -13.89
C THR A 72 -10.15 -5.12 -13.96
N ALA A 73 -9.64 -5.88 -12.99
CA ALA A 73 -8.26 -6.33 -12.91
C ALA A 73 -8.20 -7.87 -12.80
N ILE A 74 -7.20 -8.46 -13.46
CA ILE A 74 -6.95 -9.90 -13.48
C ILE A 74 -5.74 -10.14 -12.58
N ASP A 75 -5.99 -10.27 -11.29
CA ASP A 75 -4.96 -10.45 -10.26
C ASP A 75 -5.45 -11.42 -9.17
N LEU A 76 -4.55 -11.71 -8.23
CA LEU A 76 -4.78 -12.61 -7.10
C LEU A 76 -4.82 -11.86 -5.75
N THR A 77 -4.82 -10.52 -5.73
CA THR A 77 -4.74 -9.76 -4.45
C THR A 77 -5.96 -10.01 -3.56
N PHE A 78 -7.11 -10.28 -4.19
CA PHE A 78 -8.36 -10.65 -3.51
C PHE A 78 -8.26 -11.90 -2.63
N ILE A 79 -7.25 -12.75 -2.86
CA ILE A 79 -6.98 -13.92 -2.01
C ILE A 79 -6.32 -13.48 -0.70
N GLU A 80 -5.43 -12.47 -0.75
CA GLU A 80 -4.66 -11.97 0.40
C GLU A 80 -5.45 -11.01 1.27
N GLU A 81 -6.10 -10.03 0.65
CA GLU A 81 -6.85 -8.96 1.34
C GLU A 81 -8.02 -9.48 2.16
N GLN A 82 -8.51 -10.67 1.84
CA GLN A 82 -9.70 -11.27 2.43
C GLN A 82 -9.43 -12.64 3.08
N ASP A 83 -8.15 -12.97 3.28
CA ASP A 83 -7.69 -14.19 3.96
C ASP A 83 -8.30 -15.48 3.38
N ARG A 84 -8.43 -15.54 2.04
CA ARG A 84 -9.03 -16.68 1.35
C ARG A 84 -8.01 -17.81 1.17
N PRO A 85 -8.47 -19.08 1.06
CA PRO A 85 -7.57 -20.21 0.87
C PRO A 85 -6.64 -20.04 -0.34
N ALA A 86 -5.34 -20.12 -0.08
CA ALA A 86 -4.28 -19.81 -1.03
C ALA A 86 -3.82 -21.01 -1.89
N ARG A 87 -4.48 -22.15 -1.76
CA ARG A 87 -4.16 -23.40 -2.44
C ARG A 87 -5.41 -24.18 -2.74
N ASP A 88 -5.28 -25.21 -3.56
CA ASP A 88 -6.36 -26.08 -4.00
C ASP A 88 -7.58 -25.27 -4.48
N TYR A 89 -7.34 -24.28 -5.34
CA TYR A 89 -8.39 -23.42 -5.86
C TYR A 89 -8.33 -23.31 -7.37
N ARG A 90 -9.47 -22.92 -7.95
CA ARG A 90 -9.57 -22.53 -9.35
C ARG A 90 -10.16 -21.14 -9.43
N VAL A 91 -9.62 -20.33 -10.31
CA VAL A 91 -10.16 -19.03 -10.67
C VAL A 91 -10.45 -19.04 -12.16
N HIS A 92 -11.66 -18.66 -12.51
CA HIS A 92 -12.10 -18.49 -13.88
C HIS A 92 -12.46 -17.03 -14.07
N TRP A 93 -11.81 -16.37 -15.02
CA TRP A 93 -12.29 -15.10 -15.56
C TRP A 93 -12.95 -15.37 -16.90
N GLU A 94 -14.18 -14.90 -17.04
CA GLU A 94 -14.94 -15.06 -18.27
C GLU A 94 -15.49 -13.71 -18.73
N GLY A 95 -15.48 -13.52 -20.03
CA GLY A 95 -16.19 -12.42 -20.67
C GLY A 95 -15.83 -12.31 -22.15
N VAL A 96 -15.83 -11.08 -22.64
CA VAL A 96 -15.61 -10.74 -24.03
C VAL A 96 -14.59 -9.62 -24.14
N ARG A 97 -13.60 -9.84 -25.01
CA ARG A 97 -12.75 -8.78 -25.52
C ARG A 97 -13.36 -8.23 -26.80
N PHE A 98 -13.61 -6.92 -26.85
CA PHE A 98 -14.11 -6.28 -28.06
C PHE A 98 -12.99 -5.58 -28.85
N SER A 99 -12.80 -5.98 -30.11
CA SER A 99 -11.86 -5.38 -31.06
C SER A 99 -12.62 -4.54 -32.10
N PRO A 100 -12.54 -3.19 -32.06
CA PRO A 100 -13.34 -2.33 -32.93
C PRO A 100 -12.93 -2.36 -34.41
N ARG A 101 -11.74 -2.89 -34.69
CA ARG A 101 -11.17 -3.10 -36.01
C ARG A 101 -10.25 -4.30 -35.94
N ALA A 102 -9.95 -4.91 -37.09
CA ALA A 102 -8.94 -5.94 -37.15
C ALA A 102 -7.60 -5.41 -36.60
N GLU A 103 -7.00 -6.16 -35.69
CA GLU A 103 -5.77 -5.79 -34.99
C GLU A 103 -4.91 -7.03 -34.72
N ARG A 104 -3.58 -6.84 -34.66
CA ARG A 104 -2.68 -7.87 -34.17
C ARG A 104 -2.43 -7.62 -32.70
N VAL A 105 -2.69 -8.64 -31.89
CA VAL A 105 -2.55 -8.60 -30.43
C VAL A 105 -1.62 -9.72 -30.01
N GLU A 106 -0.65 -9.39 -29.18
CA GLU A 106 0.16 -10.37 -28.47
C GLU A 106 -0.48 -10.62 -27.12
N PHE A 107 -0.83 -11.87 -26.83
CA PHE A 107 -1.31 -12.32 -25.52
C PHE A 107 -0.16 -13.01 -24.82
N ALA A 108 0.08 -12.68 -23.56
CA ALA A 108 1.09 -13.33 -22.74
C ALA A 108 0.44 -13.78 -21.43
N ALA A 109 0.67 -15.04 -21.03
CA ALA A 109 0.21 -15.52 -19.75
C ALA A 109 1.25 -16.40 -19.07
N GLY A 110 1.36 -16.24 -17.75
CA GLY A 110 2.22 -17.02 -16.88
C GLY A 110 1.51 -17.28 -15.57
N ALA A 111 1.64 -18.49 -15.05
CA ALA A 111 1.15 -18.85 -13.73
C ALA A 111 2.06 -19.90 -13.11
N ASP A 112 1.92 -20.12 -11.80
CA ASP A 112 2.72 -21.09 -11.06
C ASP A 112 2.34 -22.54 -11.42
N ASP A 113 1.08 -22.91 -11.12
CA ASP A 113 0.51 -24.20 -11.45
C ASP A 113 -0.05 -24.20 -12.88
N GLY A 114 -1.13 -23.48 -13.14
CA GLY A 114 -1.70 -23.47 -14.48
C GLY A 114 -2.41 -22.20 -14.83
N VAL A 115 -2.24 -21.75 -16.07
CA VAL A 115 -3.11 -20.77 -16.69
C VAL A 115 -3.39 -21.20 -18.12
N ILE A 116 -4.66 -21.17 -18.50
CA ILE A 116 -5.09 -21.32 -19.87
C ILE A 116 -5.87 -20.06 -20.24
N LEU A 117 -5.37 -19.35 -21.24
CA LEU A 117 -6.08 -18.27 -21.91
C LEU A 117 -6.67 -18.83 -23.20
N ARG A 118 -7.99 -18.87 -23.28
CA ARG A 118 -8.72 -19.22 -24.48
C ARG A 118 -9.36 -17.99 -25.08
N LEU A 119 -9.33 -17.93 -26.39
CA LEU A 119 -10.01 -16.92 -27.18
C LEU A 119 -10.87 -17.62 -28.22
N ASP A 120 -12.17 -17.33 -28.24
CA ASP A 120 -13.15 -17.99 -29.11
C ASP A 120 -13.12 -19.53 -29.01
N GLY A 121 -12.82 -20.04 -27.82
CA GLY A 121 -12.67 -21.47 -27.54
C GLY A 121 -11.35 -22.09 -28.02
N GLU A 122 -10.49 -21.35 -28.74
CA GLU A 122 -9.13 -21.79 -29.07
C GLU A 122 -8.17 -21.43 -27.93
N THR A 123 -7.40 -22.41 -27.46
CA THR A 123 -6.29 -22.17 -26.54
C THR A 123 -5.23 -21.30 -27.22
N VAL A 124 -5.12 -20.06 -26.75
CA VAL A 124 -4.18 -19.05 -27.26
C VAL A 124 -2.86 -19.19 -26.54
N VAL A 125 -2.92 -19.18 -25.21
CA VAL A 125 -1.78 -19.45 -24.34
C VAL A 125 -2.22 -20.53 -23.36
N GLU A 126 -1.46 -21.61 -23.31
CA GLU A 126 -1.55 -22.58 -22.22
C GLU A 126 -0.18 -22.69 -21.59
N ARG A 127 -0.16 -22.50 -20.29
CA ARG A 127 1.03 -22.64 -19.49
C ARG A 127 0.69 -23.48 -18.28
N ASN A 128 1.37 -24.62 -18.18
CA ASN A 128 1.30 -25.56 -17.06
C ASN A 128 2.74 -26.08 -16.79
N PRO A 129 2.98 -26.88 -15.74
CA PRO A 129 4.33 -27.28 -15.38
C PRO A 129 5.02 -28.14 -16.45
N ALA A 130 4.27 -28.79 -17.34
CA ALA A 130 4.81 -29.56 -18.46
C ALA A 130 5.31 -28.67 -19.62
N VAL A 131 4.83 -27.43 -19.74
CA VAL A 131 5.25 -26.44 -20.76
C VAL A 131 6.46 -25.61 -20.29
N GLY A 132 6.60 -25.38 -18.98
CA GLY A 132 7.75 -24.71 -18.37
C GLY A 132 7.40 -23.47 -17.54
N MET A 133 8.32 -23.05 -16.65
CA MET A 133 8.14 -21.93 -15.70
C MET A 133 8.52 -20.55 -16.30
N HIS A 134 7.90 -20.16 -17.42
CA HIS A 134 8.08 -18.83 -18.03
C HIS A 134 6.75 -18.32 -18.58
N THR A 135 6.62 -17.00 -18.75
CA THR A 135 5.48 -16.40 -19.45
C THR A 135 5.52 -16.82 -20.91
N VAL A 136 4.43 -17.40 -21.40
CA VAL A 136 4.30 -17.79 -22.81
C VAL A 136 3.51 -16.70 -23.52
N ALA A 137 4.03 -16.21 -24.64
CA ALA A 137 3.38 -15.22 -25.47
C ALA A 137 2.99 -15.80 -26.83
N ARG A 138 1.83 -15.41 -27.34
CA ARG A 138 1.37 -15.72 -28.70
C ARG A 138 0.77 -14.48 -29.33
N SER A 139 1.36 -14.08 -30.45
CA SER A 139 0.82 -13.05 -31.32
C SER A 139 -0.23 -13.63 -32.27
N MET A 140 -1.39 -12.98 -32.33
CA MET A 140 -2.50 -13.38 -33.21
C MET A 140 -3.20 -12.19 -33.85
N ALA A 141 -3.78 -12.45 -35.02
CA ALA A 141 -4.63 -11.48 -35.69
C ALA A 141 -6.06 -11.69 -35.20
N LEU A 142 -6.66 -10.63 -34.65
CA LEU A 142 -8.06 -10.58 -34.29
C LEU A 142 -8.81 -9.84 -35.41
N ASP A 143 -9.94 -10.40 -35.80
CA ASP A 143 -10.89 -9.69 -36.67
C ASP A 143 -11.58 -8.57 -35.89
N ALA A 144 -12.37 -7.76 -36.60
CA ALA A 144 -13.22 -6.79 -35.92
C ALA A 144 -14.43 -7.50 -35.31
N GLY A 145 -14.69 -7.31 -34.01
CA GLY A 145 -15.83 -7.93 -33.34
C GLY A 145 -15.55 -8.28 -31.88
N ALA A 146 -16.50 -9.01 -31.31
CA ALA A 146 -16.36 -9.62 -30.00
C ALA A 146 -15.62 -10.95 -30.11
N HIS A 147 -14.69 -11.14 -29.19
CA HIS A 147 -13.95 -12.38 -29.01
C HIS A 147 -14.19 -12.87 -27.59
N HIS A 148 -14.74 -14.07 -27.45
CA HIS A 148 -14.97 -14.68 -26.14
C HIS A 148 -13.62 -14.96 -25.49
N LEU A 149 -13.46 -14.50 -24.25
CA LEU A 149 -12.21 -14.59 -23.52
C LEU A 149 -12.46 -15.39 -22.24
N GLU A 150 -11.75 -16.51 -22.13
CA GLU A 150 -11.70 -17.31 -20.91
C GLU A 150 -10.26 -17.32 -20.41
N ILE A 151 -10.10 -17.10 -19.11
CA ILE A 151 -8.83 -17.30 -18.43
C ILE A 151 -9.11 -18.21 -17.26
N GLU A 152 -8.53 -19.39 -17.31
CA GLU A 152 -8.66 -20.40 -16.28
C GLU A 152 -7.31 -20.56 -15.60
N HIS A 153 -7.26 -20.19 -14.33
CA HIS A 153 -6.11 -20.40 -13.46
C HIS A 153 -6.48 -21.45 -12.42
N TRP A 154 -5.61 -22.43 -12.21
CA TRP A 154 -5.73 -23.31 -11.07
C TRP A 154 -4.45 -23.28 -10.26
N GLN A 155 -4.62 -23.46 -8.97
CA GLN A 155 -3.58 -23.59 -7.98
C GLN A 155 -3.89 -24.85 -7.18
N ALA A 156 -3.25 -25.95 -7.53
CA ALA A 156 -3.28 -27.18 -6.73
C ALA A 156 -2.47 -26.95 -5.45
N GLY A 157 -1.30 -26.35 -5.60
CA GLY A 157 -0.47 -25.95 -4.51
C GLY A 157 0.86 -25.46 -5.02
N GLY A 158 1.21 -24.23 -4.70
CA GLY A 158 2.56 -23.74 -4.81
C GLY A 158 2.55 -22.30 -4.39
N GLY A 159 3.36 -21.49 -5.06
CA GLY A 159 3.30 -20.05 -4.96
C GLY A 159 2.16 -19.55 -5.80
N ARG A 160 1.52 -18.46 -5.43
CA ARG A 160 0.40 -17.95 -6.22
C ARG A 160 0.91 -16.88 -7.16
N ASN A 161 1.02 -17.23 -8.43
CA ASN A 161 1.35 -16.28 -9.48
C ASN A 161 0.36 -16.40 -10.60
N LEU A 162 -0.11 -15.25 -11.04
CA LEU A 162 -0.81 -15.10 -12.28
C LEU A 162 -0.35 -13.78 -12.88
N ASN A 163 0.19 -13.85 -14.08
CA ASN A 163 0.41 -12.72 -14.93
C ASN A 163 -0.34 -12.95 -16.24
N VAL A 164 -1.20 -12.01 -16.60
CA VAL A 164 -1.93 -12.04 -17.88
C VAL A 164 -1.80 -10.66 -18.50
N GLU A 165 -1.17 -10.60 -19.66
CA GLU A 165 -0.86 -9.37 -20.37
C GLU A 165 -1.35 -9.45 -21.82
N TRP A 166 -1.55 -8.28 -22.42
CA TRP A 166 -1.59 -8.16 -23.87
C TRP A 166 -1.07 -6.82 -24.36
N ALA A 167 -0.59 -6.77 -25.60
CA ALA A 167 -0.16 -5.54 -26.25
C ALA A 167 -0.54 -5.53 -27.75
N PRO A 168 -0.82 -4.35 -28.33
CA PRO A 168 -0.65 -4.18 -29.77
C PRO A 168 0.81 -4.53 -30.11
N SER A 169 1.05 -5.27 -31.21
CA SER A 169 2.36 -5.85 -31.54
C SER A 169 3.50 -4.84 -31.85
N SER A 170 3.37 -3.58 -31.44
CA SER A 170 4.33 -2.48 -31.65
C SER A 170 4.52 -1.56 -30.44
N ASP A 171 3.88 -1.83 -29.29
CA ASP A 171 4.02 -1.06 -28.04
C ASP A 171 4.60 -1.94 -26.91
N THR A 172 5.26 -1.31 -25.93
CA THR A 172 5.60 -1.97 -24.64
C THR A 172 4.34 -2.50 -23.96
N ALA A 173 4.39 -3.74 -23.44
CA ALA A 173 3.31 -4.34 -22.66
C ALA A 173 2.73 -3.36 -21.65
N ALA A 174 1.43 -3.12 -21.73
CA ALA A 174 0.69 -2.20 -20.87
C ALA A 174 -0.39 -2.98 -20.12
N LEU A 175 -0.64 -2.59 -18.87
CA LEU A 175 -1.72 -3.16 -18.06
C LEU A 175 -3.08 -3.02 -18.78
N LEU A 176 -3.90 -4.04 -18.61
CA LEU A 176 -5.26 -4.18 -19.13
C LEU A 176 -6.10 -2.90 -18.98
N SER A 177 -6.40 -2.22 -20.08
CA SER A 177 -7.47 -1.21 -20.05
C SER A 177 -8.83 -1.90 -19.98
N ALA A 178 -9.53 -1.74 -18.85
CA ALA A 178 -10.89 -2.25 -18.63
C ALA A 178 -11.93 -1.77 -19.68
N THR A 179 -11.59 -0.81 -20.54
CA THR A 179 -12.49 -0.24 -21.54
C THR A 179 -12.79 -1.15 -22.75
N ARG A 180 -12.08 -2.27 -22.90
CA ARG A 180 -12.32 -3.25 -23.99
C ARG A 180 -12.83 -4.60 -23.51
N LEU A 181 -13.09 -4.75 -22.21
CA LEU A 181 -13.57 -5.98 -21.60
C LEU A 181 -15.01 -5.81 -21.15
N PHE A 182 -15.81 -6.83 -21.41
CA PHE A 182 -17.23 -6.86 -21.10
C PHE A 182 -17.59 -8.25 -20.57
N PRO A 183 -18.51 -8.38 -19.60
CA PRO A 183 -18.97 -9.69 -19.14
C PRO A 183 -19.67 -10.50 -20.23
N GLU A 184 -20.33 -9.83 -21.18
CA GLU A 184 -21.03 -10.42 -22.33
C GLU A 184 -20.69 -9.64 -23.61
N ASP A 185 -21.00 -10.21 -24.78
CA ASP A 185 -20.78 -9.54 -26.08
C ASP A 185 -21.57 -8.21 -26.12
N PRO A 186 -20.88 -7.05 -26.10
CA PRO A 186 -21.56 -5.76 -26.13
C PRO A 186 -22.17 -5.47 -27.51
N GLY A 187 -21.80 -6.22 -28.55
CA GLY A 187 -22.00 -5.90 -29.94
C GLY A 187 -21.29 -4.60 -30.34
N THR A 188 -21.25 -4.33 -31.64
CA THR A 188 -20.69 -3.06 -32.15
C THR A 188 -21.40 -1.86 -31.54
N LEU A 189 -22.73 -1.92 -31.41
CA LEU A 189 -23.51 -0.83 -30.83
C LEU A 189 -23.17 -0.62 -29.35
N GLY A 190 -23.20 -1.66 -28.51
CA GLY A 190 -22.91 -1.51 -27.08
C GLY A 190 -21.49 -1.04 -26.80
N TYR A 191 -20.50 -1.49 -27.57
CA TYR A 191 -19.13 -0.97 -27.47
C TYR A 191 -19.07 0.53 -27.72
N TRP A 192 -19.68 1.01 -28.82
CA TRP A 192 -19.71 2.45 -29.12
C TRP A 192 -20.56 3.22 -28.12
N LEU A 193 -21.63 2.64 -27.56
CA LEU A 193 -22.40 3.25 -26.47
C LEU A 193 -21.54 3.41 -25.21
N ARG A 194 -20.71 2.41 -24.84
CA ARG A 194 -19.77 2.50 -23.71
C ARG A 194 -18.67 3.54 -23.94
N LEU A 195 -18.09 3.56 -25.14
CA LEU A 195 -17.09 4.57 -25.49
C LEU A 195 -17.71 5.98 -25.50
N ALA A 196 -18.93 6.11 -26.01
CA ALA A 196 -19.69 7.34 -25.96
C ALA A 196 -20.00 7.77 -24.51
N ALA A 197 -20.41 6.83 -23.66
CA ALA A 197 -20.70 7.06 -22.25
C ALA A 197 -19.49 7.65 -21.50
N THR A 198 -18.30 7.15 -21.80
CA THR A 198 -17.03 7.55 -21.15
C THR A 198 -16.40 8.80 -21.76
N ARG A 199 -16.45 8.99 -23.09
CA ARG A 199 -15.73 10.08 -23.79
C ARG A 199 -16.58 11.30 -24.11
N LEU A 200 -17.90 11.15 -24.30
CA LEU A 200 -18.78 12.29 -24.64
C LEU A 200 -19.14 13.23 -23.49
N PRO A 201 -19.05 12.89 -22.17
CA PRO A 201 -19.35 13.85 -21.12
C PRO A 201 -18.53 15.14 -21.24
N GLY A 202 -17.22 15.03 -21.52
CA GLY A 202 -16.34 16.19 -21.72
C GLY A 202 -16.74 17.02 -22.95
N LEU A 203 -17.08 16.37 -24.06
CA LEU A 203 -17.55 17.04 -25.28
C LEU A 203 -18.93 17.70 -25.07
N LEU A 204 -19.85 17.04 -24.39
CA LEU A 204 -21.18 17.57 -24.07
C LEU A 204 -21.08 18.73 -23.09
N LEU A 205 -20.20 18.67 -22.10
CA LEU A 205 -19.89 19.81 -21.23
C LEU A 205 -19.34 20.98 -22.04
N LEU A 206 -18.45 20.72 -23.00
CA LEU A 206 -17.96 21.75 -23.92
C LEU A 206 -19.06 22.31 -24.83
N ILE A 207 -19.98 21.49 -25.34
CA ILE A 207 -21.13 21.92 -26.13
C ILE A 207 -22.06 22.78 -25.25
N TRP A 208 -22.44 22.31 -24.06
CA TRP A 208 -23.25 23.08 -23.12
C TRP A 208 -22.58 24.37 -22.65
N ALA A 209 -21.25 24.39 -22.56
CA ALA A 209 -20.48 25.58 -22.19
C ALA A 209 -20.35 26.57 -23.36
N THR A 210 -20.05 26.11 -24.57
CA THR A 210 -19.63 26.97 -25.70
C THR A 210 -20.78 27.50 -26.54
N GLY A 211 -21.80 26.70 -26.87
CA GLY A 211 -22.82 27.18 -27.80
C GLY A 211 -23.85 28.14 -27.21
N PRO A 212 -24.34 27.97 -25.96
CA PRO A 212 -25.10 29.01 -25.29
C PRO A 212 -24.21 30.24 -25.04
N ALA A 213 -22.94 30.04 -24.67
CA ALA A 213 -22.00 31.16 -24.52
C ALA A 213 -21.85 31.94 -25.83
N LEU A 214 -21.69 31.32 -27.00
CA LEU A 214 -21.53 32.01 -28.28
C LEU A 214 -22.82 32.67 -28.79
N LEU A 215 -23.98 32.04 -28.60
CA LEU A 215 -25.27 32.57 -29.04
C LEU A 215 -25.77 33.72 -28.15
N VAL A 216 -25.49 33.63 -26.85
CA VAL A 216 -25.90 34.64 -25.90
C VAL A 216 -24.77 35.67 -25.70
N ALA A 217 -23.51 35.39 -26.07
CA ALA A 217 -22.36 36.30 -25.90
C ALA A 217 -22.62 37.72 -26.37
N PRO A 218 -23.19 38.00 -27.57
CA PRO A 218 -23.44 39.37 -27.99
C PRO A 218 -24.58 40.06 -27.20
N ALA A 219 -25.49 39.29 -26.61
CA ALA A 219 -26.59 39.78 -25.79
C ALA A 219 -26.19 39.91 -24.31
N VAL A 220 -25.43 38.95 -23.78
CA VAL A 220 -24.73 38.97 -22.50
C VAL A 220 -23.75 40.12 -22.51
N TRP A 221 -22.89 40.25 -23.52
CA TRP A 221 -21.97 41.39 -23.68
C TRP A 221 -22.71 42.72 -23.66
N ARG A 222 -23.81 42.87 -24.41
CA ARG A 222 -24.62 44.10 -24.36
C ARG A 222 -25.30 44.32 -23.01
N THR A 223 -25.77 43.26 -22.36
CA THR A 223 -26.44 43.34 -21.05
C THR A 223 -25.42 43.66 -19.96
N VAL A 224 -24.29 42.97 -19.95
CA VAL A 224 -23.12 43.19 -19.08
C VAL A 224 -22.59 44.59 -19.31
N HIS A 225 -22.31 44.99 -20.55
CA HIS A 225 -21.82 46.34 -20.87
C HIS A 225 -22.79 47.42 -20.41
N ARG A 226 -24.08 47.31 -20.76
CA ARG A 226 -25.12 48.24 -20.28
C ARG A 226 -25.16 48.28 -18.76
N ARG A 227 -25.07 47.13 -18.10
CA ARG A 227 -25.18 47.01 -16.66
C ARG A 227 -23.96 47.54 -15.93
N VAL A 228 -22.76 47.26 -16.42
CA VAL A 228 -21.50 47.87 -15.95
C VAL A 228 -21.60 49.39 -16.03
N THR A 229 -22.22 49.93 -17.09
CA THR A 229 -22.38 51.39 -17.26
C THR A 229 -23.54 52.01 -16.46
N THR A 230 -24.46 51.22 -15.90
CA THR A 230 -25.67 51.73 -15.20
C THR A 230 -25.77 51.35 -13.73
N LEU A 231 -24.88 50.49 -13.23
CA LEU A 231 -24.88 50.06 -11.83
C LEU A 231 -24.46 51.22 -10.92
N SER A 232 -25.27 51.53 -9.92
CA SER A 232 -24.84 52.41 -8.83
C SER A 232 -23.90 51.66 -7.89
N TRP A 233 -23.00 52.41 -7.23
CA TRP A 233 -22.09 51.84 -6.23
C TRP A 233 -22.84 51.14 -5.08
N ASP A 234 -24.03 51.62 -4.70
CA ASP A 234 -24.86 51.01 -3.67
C ASP A 234 -25.40 49.63 -4.08
N GLU A 235 -25.82 49.47 -5.35
CA GLU A 235 -26.28 48.17 -5.85
C GLU A 235 -25.11 47.18 -5.93
N VAL A 236 -23.94 47.62 -6.39
CA VAL A 236 -22.72 46.80 -6.41
C VAL A 236 -22.38 46.31 -5.00
N ARG A 237 -22.37 47.21 -4.01
CA ARG A 237 -22.06 46.87 -2.61
C ARG A 237 -23.08 45.88 -2.02
N SER A 238 -24.37 46.07 -2.30
CA SER A 238 -25.42 45.16 -1.83
C SER A 238 -25.27 43.75 -2.43
N ARG A 239 -25.02 43.66 -3.74
CA ARG A 239 -24.82 42.37 -4.43
C ARG A 239 -23.56 41.65 -3.95
N LEU A 240 -22.46 42.37 -3.79
CA LEU A 240 -21.22 41.80 -3.28
C LEU A 240 -21.41 41.24 -1.87
N ARG A 241 -22.11 41.96 -0.98
CA ARG A 241 -22.43 41.46 0.36
C ARG A 241 -23.19 40.14 0.32
N ALA A 242 -24.10 39.94 -0.63
CA ALA A 242 -24.88 38.72 -0.73
C ALA A 242 -24.13 37.54 -1.39
N VAL A 243 -23.17 37.81 -2.29
CA VAL A 243 -22.47 36.77 -3.07
C VAL A 243 -21.12 36.37 -2.46
N LEU A 244 -20.43 37.27 -1.76
CA LEU A 244 -19.03 37.06 -1.38
C LEU A 244 -18.82 35.78 -0.57
N PHE A 245 -19.56 35.58 0.53
CA PHE A 245 -19.39 34.38 1.35
C PHE A 245 -19.80 33.08 0.63
N PRO A 246 -20.92 33.02 -0.11
CA PRO A 246 -21.26 31.85 -0.94
C PRO A 246 -20.19 31.56 -2.01
N ALA A 247 -19.58 32.59 -2.59
CA ALA A 247 -18.49 32.44 -3.55
C ALA A 247 -17.17 31.97 -2.91
N ILE A 248 -16.95 32.25 -1.61
CA ILE A 248 -15.79 31.77 -0.85
C ILE A 248 -15.95 30.30 -0.45
N LEU A 249 -17.14 29.91 0.02
CA LEU A 249 -17.36 28.66 0.74
C LEU A 249 -16.85 27.42 0.00
N GLY A 250 -17.19 27.26 -1.28
CA GLY A 250 -16.77 26.11 -2.08
C GLY A 250 -15.28 26.10 -2.42
N PRO A 251 -14.74 27.15 -3.05
CA PRO A 251 -13.31 27.26 -3.35
C PRO A 251 -12.41 27.12 -2.13
N SER A 252 -12.84 27.61 -0.95
CA SER A 252 -12.05 27.44 0.28
C SER A 252 -12.00 25.99 0.76
N GLN A 253 -12.98 25.13 0.42
CA GLN A 253 -12.85 23.69 0.69
C GLN A 253 -11.68 23.08 -0.08
N LEU A 254 -11.57 23.39 -1.37
CA LEU A 254 -10.58 22.76 -2.25
C LEU A 254 -9.17 23.32 -2.07
N LEU A 255 -9.06 24.63 -1.83
CA LEU A 255 -7.77 25.35 -1.88
C LEU A 255 -7.24 25.79 -0.51
N LEU A 256 -8.02 25.68 0.56
CA LEU A 256 -7.60 26.11 1.90
C LEU A 256 -7.88 25.04 2.96
N PHE A 257 -9.15 24.77 3.26
CA PHE A 257 -9.55 23.89 4.37
C PHE A 257 -9.23 22.43 4.10
N GLY A 258 -9.50 21.91 2.90
CA GLY A 258 -9.17 20.54 2.52
C GLY A 258 -7.66 20.26 2.58
N PRO A 259 -6.81 21.06 1.89
CA PRO A 259 -5.37 20.92 1.98
C PRO A 259 -4.84 21.09 3.41
N TRP A 260 -5.38 22.04 4.19
CA TRP A 260 -5.02 22.21 5.60
C TRP A 260 -5.35 20.97 6.42
N THR A 261 -6.56 20.42 6.30
CA THR A 261 -6.95 19.21 7.04
C THR A 261 -6.04 18.04 6.70
N VAL A 262 -5.72 17.82 5.42
CA VAL A 262 -4.79 16.74 5.01
C VAL A 262 -3.39 16.99 5.59
N HIS A 263 -2.88 18.22 5.51
CA HIS A 263 -1.56 18.57 6.04
C HIS A 263 -1.48 18.45 7.56
N ASP A 264 -2.43 19.02 8.31
CA ASP A 264 -2.41 19.07 9.77
C ASP A 264 -2.62 17.68 10.40
N THR A 265 -3.44 16.83 9.77
CA THR A 265 -3.65 15.44 10.24
C THR A 265 -2.50 14.49 9.89
N ASN A 266 -1.63 14.86 8.95
CA ASN A 266 -0.47 14.07 8.52
C ASN A 266 0.83 14.88 8.64
N ARG A 267 0.90 15.80 9.60
CA ARG A 267 2.00 16.77 9.74
C ARG A 267 3.42 16.15 9.73
N PRO A 268 3.66 14.95 10.30
CA PRO A 268 4.98 14.32 10.27
C PRO A 268 5.48 13.93 8.88
N GLU A 269 4.57 13.77 7.90
CA GLU A 269 4.89 13.41 6.52
C GLU A 269 5.40 14.62 5.70
N PHE A 270 5.34 15.83 6.26
CA PHE A 270 5.65 17.07 5.53
C PHE A 270 6.87 17.78 6.09
N LEU A 271 7.80 18.13 5.20
CA LEU A 271 9.01 18.85 5.57
C LEU A 271 8.80 20.35 5.73
N VAL A 272 7.73 20.92 5.17
CA VAL A 272 7.47 22.36 5.26
C VAL A 272 6.10 22.65 5.86
N GLY A 273 5.95 23.85 6.42
CA GLY A 273 4.67 24.29 6.95
C GLY A 273 3.63 24.50 5.84
N PHE A 274 2.35 24.33 6.20
CA PHE A 274 1.23 24.51 5.27
C PHE A 274 1.30 25.82 4.48
N TRP A 275 1.58 26.94 5.15
CA TRP A 275 1.55 28.26 4.51
C TRP A 275 2.65 28.46 3.46
N GLU A 276 3.77 27.75 3.58
CA GLU A 276 4.82 27.76 2.58
C GLU A 276 4.35 27.05 1.30
N LEU A 277 3.77 25.86 1.44
CA LEU A 277 3.16 25.11 0.34
C LEU A 277 2.04 25.93 -0.31
N ALA A 278 1.11 26.39 0.52
CA ALA A 278 -0.11 27.03 0.09
C ALA A 278 0.15 28.36 -0.64
N SER A 279 1.27 29.03 -0.39
CA SER A 279 1.67 30.23 -1.14
C SER A 279 1.69 30.02 -2.66
N GLY A 280 1.98 28.79 -3.12
CA GLY A 280 2.02 28.42 -4.54
C GLY A 280 0.65 28.46 -5.24
N TRP A 281 -0.44 28.22 -4.51
CA TRP A 281 -1.80 28.14 -5.08
C TRP A 281 -2.84 29.05 -4.43
N LEU A 282 -2.60 29.63 -3.24
CA LEU A 282 -3.61 30.44 -2.53
C LEU A 282 -4.01 31.70 -3.30
N TRP A 283 -3.14 32.22 -4.16
CA TRP A 283 -3.52 33.31 -5.07
C TRP A 283 -4.66 32.90 -6.04
N LEU A 284 -4.77 31.61 -6.38
CA LEU A 284 -5.88 31.06 -7.14
C LEU A 284 -7.19 31.15 -6.37
N LEU A 285 -7.18 31.13 -5.03
CA LEU A 285 -8.40 31.32 -4.25
C LEU A 285 -9.01 32.70 -4.53
N ALA A 286 -8.20 33.76 -4.55
CA ALA A 286 -8.69 35.10 -4.88
C ALA A 286 -9.25 35.17 -6.31
N LEU A 287 -8.64 34.47 -7.27
CA LEU A 287 -9.14 34.36 -8.64
C LEU A 287 -10.47 33.60 -8.72
N VAL A 288 -10.52 32.40 -8.13
CA VAL A 288 -11.66 31.47 -8.18
C VAL A 288 -12.84 31.96 -7.33
N VAL A 289 -12.61 32.83 -6.34
CA VAL A 289 -13.67 33.57 -5.61
C VAL A 289 -14.06 34.85 -6.35
N GLY A 290 -13.07 35.59 -6.85
CA GLY A 290 -13.27 36.89 -7.50
C GLY A 290 -14.09 36.77 -8.77
N VAL A 291 -13.88 35.73 -9.59
CA VAL A 291 -14.64 35.49 -10.81
C VAL A 291 -16.14 35.27 -10.51
N PRO A 292 -16.55 34.32 -9.65
CA PRO A 292 -17.95 34.18 -9.25
C PRO A 292 -18.53 35.42 -8.56
N ALA A 293 -17.76 36.14 -7.73
CA ALA A 293 -18.22 37.37 -7.09
C ALA A 293 -18.51 38.47 -8.13
N ALA A 294 -17.60 38.69 -9.07
CA ALA A 294 -17.75 39.63 -10.17
C ALA A 294 -18.92 39.23 -11.07
N LEU A 295 -19.06 37.95 -11.42
CA LEU A 295 -20.21 37.44 -12.15
C LEU A 295 -21.51 37.71 -11.40
N GLY A 296 -21.55 37.54 -10.07
CA GLY A 296 -22.72 37.85 -9.23
C GLY A 296 -23.18 39.31 -9.34
N VAL A 297 -22.25 40.26 -9.43
CA VAL A 297 -22.58 41.68 -9.70
C VAL A 297 -23.24 41.83 -11.08
N LEU A 298 -22.77 41.06 -12.06
CA LEU A 298 -23.23 41.09 -13.45
C LEU A 298 -24.46 40.23 -13.75
N VAL A 299 -24.86 39.30 -12.87
CA VAL A 299 -26.05 38.43 -13.03
C VAL A 299 -27.38 39.20 -12.90
N PRO A 300 -28.26 39.21 -13.92
CA PRO A 300 -29.53 39.94 -13.89
C PRO A 300 -30.35 39.70 -12.61
N ALA A 301 -31.07 40.72 -12.13
CA ALA A 301 -31.81 40.66 -10.85
C ALA A 301 -32.70 39.42 -10.70
N ARG A 302 -33.36 38.98 -11.77
CA ARG A 302 -34.20 37.75 -11.80
C ARG A 302 -33.44 36.45 -11.52
N TRP A 303 -32.15 36.38 -11.85
CA TRP A 303 -31.32 35.17 -11.71
C TRP A 303 -30.40 35.24 -10.50
N PHE A 304 -30.28 36.42 -9.90
CA PHE A 304 -29.36 36.66 -8.80
C PHE A 304 -29.63 35.77 -7.56
N PRO A 305 -30.87 35.59 -7.07
CA PRO A 305 -31.13 34.67 -5.97
C PRO A 305 -30.74 33.21 -6.30
N ARG A 306 -31.03 32.75 -7.52
CA ARG A 306 -30.68 31.38 -7.98
C ARG A 306 -29.18 31.17 -8.04
N TYR A 307 -28.45 32.17 -8.51
CA TYR A 307 -27.00 32.16 -8.54
C TYR A 307 -26.39 32.07 -7.14
N VAL A 308 -26.83 32.94 -6.22
CA VAL A 308 -26.38 32.94 -4.81
C VAL A 308 -26.70 31.61 -4.13
N ALA A 309 -27.92 31.11 -4.29
CA ALA A 309 -28.35 29.84 -3.71
C ALA A 309 -27.54 28.65 -4.25
N SER A 310 -27.22 28.64 -5.54
CA SER A 310 -26.41 27.57 -6.16
C SER A 310 -24.97 27.57 -5.65
N LEU A 311 -24.34 28.74 -5.50
CA LEU A 311 -22.99 28.85 -4.93
C LEU A 311 -22.96 28.35 -3.48
N CYS A 312 -23.94 28.76 -2.67
CA CYS A 312 -24.09 28.30 -1.29
C CYS A 312 -24.27 26.77 -1.24
N ALA A 313 -25.15 26.22 -2.07
CA ALA A 313 -25.43 24.79 -2.12
C ALA A 313 -24.21 23.97 -2.58
N ALA A 314 -23.50 24.42 -3.61
CA ALA A 314 -22.26 23.78 -4.06
C ALA A 314 -21.17 23.81 -2.97
N GLY A 315 -21.03 24.93 -2.26
CA GLY A 315 -20.10 25.04 -1.14
C GLY A 315 -20.45 24.12 0.02
N VAL A 316 -21.73 24.02 0.39
CA VAL A 316 -22.22 23.07 1.39
C VAL A 316 -21.98 21.62 0.94
N LEU A 317 -22.26 21.29 -0.33
CA LEU A 317 -22.04 19.95 -0.87
C LEU A 317 -20.57 19.55 -0.85
N LEU A 318 -19.66 20.44 -1.25
CA LEU A 318 -18.22 20.19 -1.14
C LEU A 318 -17.81 19.94 0.31
N TRP A 319 -18.25 20.79 1.22
CA TRP A 319 -17.98 20.62 2.65
C TRP A 319 -18.53 19.30 3.18
N THR A 320 -19.76 18.94 2.84
CA THR A 320 -20.40 17.66 3.21
C THR A 320 -19.64 16.47 2.62
N GLN A 321 -19.26 16.53 1.34
CA GLN A 321 -18.53 15.44 0.68
C GLN A 321 -17.18 15.19 1.36
N GLY A 322 -16.41 16.26 1.61
CA GLY A 322 -15.07 16.16 2.17
C GLY A 322 -15.00 15.97 3.68
N ASN A 323 -16.12 16.04 4.41
CA ASN A 323 -16.10 15.92 5.88
C ASN A 323 -17.10 14.91 6.45
N LEU A 324 -18.23 14.65 5.78
CA LEU A 324 -19.28 13.75 6.28
C LEU A 324 -19.41 12.47 5.45
N LEU A 325 -19.11 12.52 4.14
CA LEU A 325 -19.24 11.39 3.22
C LEU A 325 -17.88 10.73 2.91
N LEU A 326 -16.94 10.76 3.86
CA LEU A 326 -15.66 10.07 3.73
C LEU A 326 -15.87 8.56 3.83
N SER A 327 -15.25 7.84 2.91
CA SER A 327 -15.09 6.39 2.99
C SER A 327 -13.63 6.08 3.25
N ASP A 328 -13.41 4.94 3.88
CA ASP A 328 -12.09 4.33 3.99
C ASP A 328 -11.75 3.64 2.66
N TYR A 329 -10.80 4.20 1.92
CA TYR A 329 -10.31 3.64 0.65
C TYR A 329 -8.99 2.88 0.86
N GLY A 330 -8.58 2.65 2.11
CA GLY A 330 -7.27 2.11 2.47
C GLY A 330 -6.19 3.19 2.68
N VAL A 331 -5.00 2.72 3.01
CA VAL A 331 -3.80 3.56 3.21
C VAL A 331 -3.08 3.81 1.88
N LEU A 332 -2.41 4.97 1.76
CA LEU A 332 -1.57 5.29 0.63
C LEU A 332 -0.14 4.78 0.85
N ASP A 333 0.02 3.47 0.89
CA ASP A 333 1.30 2.77 1.11
C ASP A 333 2.06 2.46 -0.20
N GLY A 334 1.58 3.00 -1.32
CA GLY A 334 2.04 2.64 -2.67
C GLY A 334 1.22 1.52 -3.32
N GLY A 335 0.32 0.87 -2.59
CA GLY A 335 -0.73 0.03 -3.15
C GLY A 335 -1.74 0.80 -4.00
N GLY A 336 -2.46 0.08 -4.86
CA GLY A 336 -3.61 0.63 -5.58
C GLY A 336 -4.77 0.95 -4.61
N LEU A 337 -5.55 2.00 -4.86
CA LEU A 337 -6.79 2.28 -4.13
C LEU A 337 -7.92 1.41 -4.70
N ASP A 338 -8.61 0.69 -3.83
CA ASP A 338 -9.83 -0.04 -4.21
C ASP A 338 -11.03 0.91 -4.30
N LEU A 339 -11.10 1.62 -5.42
CA LEU A 339 -12.25 2.45 -5.75
C LEU A 339 -13.45 1.60 -6.20
N VAL A 340 -13.25 0.37 -6.67
CA VAL A 340 -14.30 -0.44 -7.30
C VAL A 340 -15.29 -0.95 -6.26
N SER A 341 -14.83 -1.43 -5.10
CA SER A 341 -15.72 -1.87 -4.00
C SER A 341 -16.66 -0.78 -3.50
N HIS A 342 -16.29 0.48 -3.71
CA HIS A 342 -17.07 1.65 -3.31
C HIS A 342 -17.96 2.21 -4.44
N GLY A 343 -18.03 1.55 -5.59
CA GLY A 343 -18.78 2.00 -6.77
C GLY A 343 -20.28 2.23 -6.52
N TRP A 344 -20.87 1.48 -5.58
CA TRP A 344 -22.29 1.59 -5.17
C TRP A 344 -22.66 2.99 -4.63
N ARG A 345 -21.69 3.80 -4.22
CA ARG A 345 -21.90 5.15 -3.68
C ARG A 345 -22.24 6.16 -4.77
N THR A 346 -21.78 5.92 -6.00
CA THR A 346 -21.99 6.78 -7.17
C THR A 346 -23.44 7.27 -7.33
N PRO A 347 -24.47 6.40 -7.45
CA PRO A 347 -25.84 6.86 -7.70
C PRO A 347 -26.40 7.73 -6.56
N TYR A 348 -26.09 7.43 -5.30
CA TYR A 348 -26.61 8.18 -4.16
C TYR A 348 -25.89 9.52 -3.98
N GLU A 349 -24.56 9.56 -4.12
CA GLU A 349 -23.80 10.81 -4.05
C GLU A 349 -24.16 11.74 -5.21
N VAL A 350 -24.24 11.23 -6.44
CA VAL A 350 -24.69 12.02 -7.61
C VAL A 350 -26.14 12.49 -7.43
N GLY A 351 -27.02 11.62 -6.94
CA GLY A 351 -28.41 11.95 -6.63
C GLY A 351 -28.53 13.05 -5.58
N LEU A 352 -27.73 13.00 -4.52
CA LEU A 352 -27.65 14.04 -3.48
C LEU A 352 -27.19 15.37 -4.07
N TRP A 353 -26.11 15.38 -4.84
CA TRP A 353 -25.58 16.59 -5.47
C TRP A 353 -26.62 17.24 -6.40
N ILE A 354 -27.23 16.46 -7.29
CA ILE A 354 -28.28 16.95 -8.19
C ILE A 354 -29.50 17.44 -7.39
N GLY A 355 -29.96 16.65 -6.42
CA GLY A 355 -31.14 16.96 -5.61
C GLY A 355 -30.98 18.27 -4.83
N VAL A 356 -29.87 18.44 -4.13
CA VAL A 356 -29.59 19.65 -3.33
C VAL A 356 -29.46 20.88 -4.23
N LEU A 357 -28.78 20.77 -5.39
CA LEU A 357 -28.68 21.89 -6.34
C LEU A 357 -30.05 22.27 -6.93
N VAL A 358 -30.87 21.28 -7.31
CA VAL A 358 -32.22 21.52 -7.83
C VAL A 358 -33.10 22.18 -6.78
N LEU A 359 -33.08 21.69 -5.54
CA LEU A 359 -33.83 22.29 -4.42
C LEU A 359 -33.35 23.71 -4.12
N ALA A 360 -32.04 23.96 -4.13
CA ALA A 360 -31.50 25.30 -3.91
C ALA A 360 -31.96 26.31 -4.99
N VAL A 361 -32.07 25.87 -6.24
CA VAL A 361 -32.60 26.70 -7.35
C VAL A 361 -34.12 26.88 -7.24
N ALA A 362 -34.86 25.82 -6.87
CA ALA A 362 -36.30 25.85 -6.71
C ALA A 362 -36.75 26.79 -5.58
N PHE A 363 -36.01 26.78 -4.46
CA PHE A 363 -36.26 27.61 -3.28
C PHE A 363 -35.31 28.82 -3.17
N ALA A 364 -34.77 29.27 -4.31
CA ALA A 364 -33.71 30.27 -4.37
C ALA A 364 -34.03 31.58 -3.62
N ASP A 365 -35.29 32.05 -3.67
CA ASP A 365 -35.70 33.28 -3.00
C ASP A 365 -35.71 33.18 -1.47
N VAL A 366 -35.80 31.95 -0.93
CA VAL A 366 -35.69 31.66 0.51
C VAL A 366 -34.22 31.47 0.87
N VAL A 367 -33.53 30.59 0.14
CA VAL A 367 -32.12 30.24 0.39
C VAL A 367 -31.22 31.47 0.26
N ALA A 368 -31.39 32.30 -0.76
CA ALA A 368 -30.52 33.47 -0.99
C ALA A 368 -30.59 34.52 0.13
N ARG A 369 -31.68 34.58 0.92
CA ARG A 369 -31.80 35.53 2.04
C ARG A 369 -30.85 35.20 3.18
N THR A 370 -30.60 33.91 3.41
CA THR A 370 -29.74 33.41 4.50
C THR A 370 -28.39 32.92 4.00
N ALA A 371 -28.24 32.63 2.70
CA ALA A 371 -27.05 32.05 2.10
C ALA A 371 -25.76 32.75 2.48
N SER A 372 -25.73 34.08 2.47
CA SER A 372 -24.53 34.82 2.83
C SER A 372 -24.15 34.67 4.30
N VAL A 373 -25.14 34.68 5.20
CA VAL A 373 -24.90 34.55 6.63
C VAL A 373 -24.53 33.09 6.95
N ALA A 374 -25.25 32.12 6.41
CA ALA A 374 -24.97 30.70 6.59
C ALA A 374 -23.59 30.32 6.05
N SER A 375 -23.24 30.75 4.84
CA SER A 375 -21.90 30.54 4.28
C SER A 375 -20.83 31.24 5.12
N GLY A 376 -21.10 32.46 5.60
CA GLY A 376 -20.18 33.19 6.46
C GLY A 376 -19.94 32.49 7.80
N ILE A 377 -20.99 31.95 8.42
CA ILE A 377 -20.90 31.13 9.64
C ILE A 377 -20.09 29.87 9.36
N LEU A 378 -20.38 29.13 8.29
CA LEU A 378 -19.65 27.91 7.95
C LEU A 378 -18.17 28.17 7.67
N VAL A 379 -17.85 29.25 6.94
CA VAL A 379 -16.46 29.67 6.73
C VAL A 379 -15.82 30.07 8.05
N ALA A 380 -16.50 30.84 8.90
CA ALA A 380 -15.96 31.27 10.20
C ALA A 380 -15.69 30.08 11.13
N LEU A 381 -16.61 29.10 11.20
CA LEU A 381 -16.44 27.88 11.98
C LEU A 381 -15.25 27.05 11.47
N GLN A 382 -15.05 26.96 10.16
CA GLN A 382 -13.90 26.26 9.60
C GLN A 382 -12.59 27.03 9.77
N THR A 383 -12.63 28.37 9.77
CA THR A 383 -11.45 29.18 10.10
C THR A 383 -10.96 28.91 11.52
N VAL A 384 -11.84 28.53 12.46
CA VAL A 384 -11.42 28.08 13.78
C VAL A 384 -10.52 26.83 13.69
N VAL A 385 -10.75 25.92 12.74
CA VAL A 385 -9.89 24.75 12.49
C VAL A 385 -8.48 25.14 12.03
N LEU A 386 -8.31 26.31 11.39
CA LEU A 386 -6.98 26.84 11.06
C LEU A 386 -6.24 27.40 12.30
N LEU A 387 -6.97 27.72 13.36
CA LEU A 387 -6.45 28.32 14.60
C LEU A 387 -6.29 27.29 15.72
N ILE A 388 -6.98 26.16 15.65
CA ILE A 388 -6.87 25.04 16.57
C ILE A 388 -6.07 23.95 15.87
N PRO A 389 -4.84 23.64 16.31
CA PRO A 389 -4.12 22.46 15.83
C PRO A 389 -4.98 21.22 16.09
N THR A 390 -5.47 20.56 15.05
CA THR A 390 -6.27 19.32 15.18
C THR A 390 -5.40 18.13 15.56
N SER A 391 -4.08 18.27 15.43
CA SER A 391 -3.05 17.37 15.97
C SER A 391 -3.04 17.25 17.51
N GLY A 392 -4.02 17.84 18.21
CA GLY A 392 -4.24 17.67 19.64
C GLY A 392 -5.11 16.45 19.99
N GLU A 393 -5.67 15.74 19.01
CA GLU A 393 -6.10 14.36 19.25
C GLU A 393 -4.88 13.54 19.62
N ALA A 394 -4.98 12.86 20.76
CA ALA A 394 -3.91 12.04 21.27
C ALA A 394 -3.43 11.13 20.13
N PRO A 395 -2.13 11.14 19.79
CA PRO A 395 -1.60 10.12 18.92
C PRO A 395 -2.10 8.76 19.42
N LEU A 396 -2.36 7.82 18.51
CA LEU A 396 -2.59 6.42 18.85
C LEU A 396 -1.74 6.06 20.08
N PRO A 397 -2.33 5.55 21.18
CA PRO A 397 -1.63 5.44 22.46
C PRO A 397 -0.24 4.83 22.25
N GLY A 398 0.78 5.69 22.40
CA GLY A 398 2.16 5.39 22.02
C GLY A 398 2.90 6.52 21.28
N ILE A 399 2.28 7.28 20.38
CA ILE A 399 3.06 8.19 19.48
C ILE A 399 3.10 9.63 20.00
N ALA A 400 3.40 9.86 21.29
CA ALA A 400 3.55 11.24 21.76
C ALA A 400 4.78 11.89 21.12
N GLU A 401 4.57 12.68 20.06
CA GLU A 401 5.63 13.46 19.41
C GLU A 401 6.24 14.48 20.38
N SER A 402 7.55 14.45 20.47
CA SER A 402 8.30 15.48 21.17
C SER A 402 8.37 16.77 20.32
N PRO A 403 8.53 17.95 20.94
CA PRO A 403 8.83 19.19 20.22
C PRO A 403 10.09 19.11 19.33
N GLN A 404 11.00 18.17 19.61
CA GLN A 404 12.19 17.89 18.81
C GLN A 404 11.84 17.21 17.49
N ASP A 405 10.93 16.23 17.49
CA ASP A 405 10.48 15.54 16.27
C ASP A 405 9.86 16.52 15.25
N ARG A 406 9.17 17.55 15.74
CA ARG A 406 8.59 18.63 14.91
C ARG A 406 9.62 19.60 14.34
N ALA A 407 10.75 19.79 15.00
CA ALA A 407 11.85 20.60 14.51
C ALA A 407 12.74 19.82 13.52
N GLU A 408 12.87 18.51 13.74
CA GLU A 408 13.59 17.56 12.87
C GLU A 408 12.90 17.36 11.52
N ALA A 409 11.56 17.40 11.49
CA ALA A 409 10.80 17.31 10.25
C ALA A 409 10.95 18.56 9.36
N ALA A 410 11.46 19.70 9.82
CA ALA A 410 11.53 20.91 8.97
C ALA A 410 12.56 20.76 7.82
N TRP A 411 12.24 21.30 6.64
CA TRP A 411 13.10 21.28 5.46
C TRP A 411 14.44 21.91 5.79
N GLN A 412 15.50 21.17 5.52
CA GLN A 412 16.87 21.60 5.75
C GLN A 412 17.69 21.33 4.51
N LEU A 413 18.61 22.25 4.19
CA LEU A 413 19.69 21.91 3.28
C LEU A 413 20.61 20.90 3.98
N PRO A 414 21.18 19.92 3.26
CA PRO A 414 22.13 18.98 3.84
C PRO A 414 23.26 19.74 4.57
N PRO A 415 23.38 19.62 5.91
CA PRO A 415 24.42 20.32 6.66
C PRO A 415 25.79 19.92 6.14
N SER A 416 26.73 20.87 6.00
CA SER A 416 28.07 20.57 5.45
C SER A 416 28.81 19.48 6.23
N GLU A 417 28.53 19.42 7.53
CA GLU A 417 29.09 18.52 8.51
C GLU A 417 28.74 17.07 8.21
N ILE A 418 27.62 16.77 7.55
CA ILE A 418 27.26 15.37 7.28
C ILE A 418 28.25 14.70 6.31
N PHE A 419 28.91 15.51 5.47
CA PHE A 419 29.86 15.04 4.46
C PHE A 419 31.30 14.92 4.98
N GLU A 420 31.61 15.47 6.15
CA GLU A 420 32.99 15.51 6.66
C GLU A 420 33.32 14.23 7.46
N LEU A 421 34.12 13.31 6.94
CA LEU A 421 34.51 12.11 7.70
C LEU A 421 35.80 12.34 8.51
N SER A 422 35.94 11.63 9.63
CA SER A 422 37.14 11.66 10.46
C SER A 422 38.38 11.22 9.69
N SER A 423 39.52 11.87 9.93
CA SER A 423 40.82 11.44 9.40
C SER A 423 41.46 10.31 10.20
N THR A 424 40.81 9.79 11.23
CA THR A 424 41.37 8.76 12.13
C THR A 424 40.45 7.56 12.27
N ARG A 425 39.15 7.77 12.49
CA ARG A 425 38.21 6.69 12.75
C ARG A 425 36.77 7.02 12.34
N ASN A 426 36.20 6.19 11.48
CA ASN A 426 34.82 6.31 11.03
C ASN A 426 34.06 5.00 11.20
N LEU A 427 32.77 5.12 11.49
CA LEU A 427 31.80 4.05 11.36
C LEU A 427 30.69 4.51 10.42
N ILE A 428 30.44 3.75 9.36
CA ILE A 428 29.35 4.00 8.42
C ILE A 428 28.41 2.79 8.46
N HIS A 429 27.15 3.05 8.79
CA HIS A 429 26.11 2.03 8.85
C HIS A 429 25.01 2.39 7.85
N ILE A 430 24.97 1.64 6.75
CA ILE A 430 24.02 1.80 5.66
C ILE A 430 22.93 0.73 5.85
N VAL A 431 21.71 1.18 6.13
CA VAL A 431 20.52 0.33 6.22
C VAL A 431 19.70 0.55 4.95
N LEU A 432 19.61 -0.50 4.14
CA LEU A 432 18.77 -0.56 2.95
C LEU A 432 17.42 -1.17 3.30
N ASP A 433 16.35 -0.77 2.64
CA ASP A 433 15.02 -1.30 2.96
C ASP A 433 14.69 -2.50 2.07
N SER A 434 14.20 -3.58 2.68
CA SER A 434 13.64 -4.70 1.93
C SER A 434 14.65 -5.35 0.97
N PHE A 435 15.91 -5.47 1.37
CA PHE A 435 16.96 -6.10 0.57
C PHE A 435 17.27 -7.50 1.09
N PRO A 436 16.82 -8.57 0.41
CA PRO A 436 17.11 -9.94 0.82
C PRO A 436 18.56 -10.34 0.60
N SER A 437 19.12 -11.10 1.55
CA SER A 437 20.45 -11.71 1.44
C SER A 437 20.62 -12.57 0.18
N HIS A 438 19.58 -13.30 -0.24
CA HIS A 438 19.66 -14.15 -1.43
C HIS A 438 19.82 -13.35 -2.74
N THR A 439 19.21 -12.17 -2.84
CA THR A 439 19.36 -11.30 -4.01
C THR A 439 20.78 -10.74 -4.08
N PHE A 440 21.36 -10.35 -2.94
CA PHE A 440 22.76 -9.93 -2.89
C PHE A 440 23.70 -11.07 -3.28
N ALA A 441 23.44 -12.30 -2.83
CA ALA A 441 24.22 -13.47 -3.24
C ALA A 441 24.13 -13.72 -4.76
N GLU A 442 22.94 -13.61 -5.35
CA GLU A 442 22.73 -13.74 -6.81
C GLU A 442 23.54 -12.70 -7.60
N ILE A 443 23.50 -11.42 -7.18
CA ILE A 443 24.27 -10.34 -7.80
C ILE A 443 25.78 -10.54 -7.61
N LEU A 444 26.20 -10.94 -6.40
CA LEU A 444 27.60 -11.22 -6.08
C LEU A 444 28.17 -12.36 -6.93
N ASP A 445 27.43 -13.44 -7.09
CA ASP A 445 27.86 -14.61 -7.87
C ASP A 445 27.90 -14.31 -9.38
N ALA A 446 27.01 -13.44 -9.87
CA ALA A 446 26.97 -13.02 -11.27
C ALA A 446 28.24 -12.24 -11.71
N ASP A 447 28.83 -11.43 -10.83
CA ASP A 447 30.10 -10.72 -11.09
C ASP A 447 31.05 -10.73 -9.90
N ARG A 448 31.43 -11.93 -9.44
CA ARG A 448 32.31 -12.10 -8.28
C ARG A 448 33.62 -11.33 -8.41
N SER A 449 34.16 -11.24 -9.62
CA SER A 449 35.43 -10.57 -9.90
C SER A 449 35.39 -9.06 -9.63
N ALA A 450 34.26 -8.40 -9.93
CA ALA A 450 34.08 -6.99 -9.64
C ALA A 450 33.95 -6.75 -8.13
N TYR A 451 33.17 -7.57 -7.42
CA TYR A 451 33.01 -7.42 -5.96
C TYR A 451 34.29 -7.71 -5.18
N ASP A 452 35.08 -8.72 -5.57
CA ASP A 452 36.37 -8.98 -4.94
C ASP A 452 37.35 -7.81 -5.09
N ARG A 453 37.23 -7.04 -6.19
CA ARG A 453 38.03 -5.84 -6.46
C ARG A 453 37.50 -4.60 -5.75
N ASP A 454 36.19 -4.37 -5.79
CA ASP A 454 35.56 -3.11 -5.41
C ASP A 454 35.04 -3.09 -3.96
N TRP A 455 34.92 -4.27 -3.32
CA TRP A 455 34.51 -4.45 -1.92
C TRP A 455 35.57 -5.15 -1.05
N PRO A 456 36.84 -4.72 -1.08
CA PRO A 456 37.90 -5.42 -0.37
C PRO A 456 37.70 -5.37 1.15
N GLY A 457 37.93 -6.49 1.82
CA GLY A 457 37.83 -6.62 3.28
C GLY A 457 36.42 -6.78 3.83
N PHE A 458 35.38 -6.81 2.98
CA PHE A 458 34.02 -7.15 3.39
C PHE A 458 33.85 -8.65 3.66
N THR A 459 32.99 -8.97 4.62
CA THR A 459 32.41 -10.30 4.82
C THR A 459 30.89 -10.19 4.67
N PHE A 460 30.32 -10.91 3.71
CA PHE A 460 28.88 -11.11 3.54
C PHE A 460 28.41 -12.29 4.40
N PHE A 461 27.38 -12.09 5.22
CA PHE A 461 26.81 -13.11 6.11
C PHE A 461 25.55 -13.72 5.48
N ALA A 462 25.71 -14.80 4.72
CA ALA A 462 24.61 -15.43 3.98
C ALA A 462 23.55 -16.06 4.89
N ASN A 463 23.93 -16.40 6.12
CA ASN A 463 23.07 -16.96 7.15
C ASN A 463 22.64 -15.90 8.17
N HIS A 464 22.14 -14.74 7.72
CA HIS A 464 21.69 -13.64 8.58
C HIS A 464 20.17 -13.63 8.78
N LEU A 465 19.71 -13.58 10.04
CA LEU A 465 18.29 -13.60 10.41
C LEU A 465 17.81 -12.23 10.91
N GLY A 466 16.82 -11.65 10.25
CA GLY A 466 16.10 -10.46 10.71
C GLY A 466 15.32 -10.71 11.99
N THR A 467 14.73 -9.67 12.56
CA THR A 467 13.90 -9.80 13.77
C THR A 467 12.42 -9.88 13.43
N GLN A 468 11.96 -9.06 12.49
CA GLN A 468 10.55 -8.90 12.10
C GLN A 468 10.40 -8.52 10.61
N ARG A 469 9.15 -8.49 10.13
CA ARG A 469 8.78 -8.20 8.73
C ARG A 469 8.61 -6.71 8.38
N THR A 470 8.86 -5.79 9.31
CA THR A 470 8.56 -4.36 9.16
C THR A 470 9.71 -3.50 9.67
N THR A 471 10.05 -2.44 8.93
CA THR A 471 11.03 -1.41 9.29
C THR A 471 10.85 -0.89 10.70
N ARG A 472 9.61 -0.54 11.06
CA ARG A 472 9.25 0.05 12.37
C ARG A 472 9.80 -0.75 13.55
N HIS A 473 9.77 -2.09 13.48
CA HIS A 473 10.22 -2.92 14.59
C HIS A 473 11.65 -3.46 14.42
N SER A 474 12.08 -3.69 13.18
CA SER A 474 13.46 -4.12 12.89
C SER A 474 14.49 -3.07 13.31
N MET A 475 14.20 -1.79 13.07
CA MET A 475 15.11 -0.68 13.34
C MET A 475 15.54 -0.55 14.81
N PRO A 476 14.64 -0.37 15.79
CA PRO A 476 15.04 -0.33 17.20
C PRO A 476 15.69 -1.63 17.66
N ALA A 477 15.24 -2.79 17.17
CA ALA A 477 15.82 -4.07 17.55
C ALA A 477 17.28 -4.21 17.11
N MET A 478 17.59 -3.78 15.90
CA MET A 478 18.93 -3.79 15.34
C MET A 478 19.88 -2.81 16.03
N LEU A 479 19.37 -1.64 16.45
CA LEU A 479 20.15 -0.58 17.09
C LEU A 479 20.38 -0.81 18.60
N THR A 480 19.56 -1.64 19.25
CA THR A 480 19.64 -1.93 20.70
C THR A 480 20.11 -3.36 21.01
N GLY A 481 19.96 -4.27 20.06
CA GLY A 481 20.17 -5.71 20.26
C GLY A 481 19.02 -6.42 21.00
N VAL A 482 17.86 -5.77 21.15
CA VAL A 482 16.69 -6.31 21.88
C VAL A 482 15.48 -6.39 20.95
N SER A 483 14.87 -7.56 20.77
CA SER A 483 13.66 -7.69 19.94
C SER A 483 12.42 -7.12 20.64
N PHE A 484 11.48 -6.55 19.88
CA PHE A 484 10.14 -6.27 20.39
C PHE A 484 9.42 -7.58 20.71
N ALA A 485 8.94 -7.73 21.94
CA ALA A 485 8.35 -8.97 22.43
C ALA A 485 6.81 -8.94 22.52
N ASN A 486 6.16 -7.81 22.23
CA ASN A 486 4.70 -7.62 22.36
C ASN A 486 4.16 -7.69 23.80
N ASP A 487 5.03 -7.64 24.81
CA ASP A 487 4.71 -7.62 26.24
C ASP A 487 4.40 -6.21 26.77
N VAL A 488 4.77 -5.19 25.99
CA VAL A 488 4.57 -3.77 26.29
C VAL A 488 4.14 -3.02 25.04
N THR A 489 3.68 -1.77 25.22
CA THR A 489 3.44 -0.91 24.07
C THR A 489 4.74 -0.66 23.30
N PHE A 490 4.64 -0.54 21.97
CA PHE A 490 5.83 -0.33 21.12
C PHE A 490 6.65 0.91 21.54
N SER A 491 5.97 1.99 21.94
CA SER A 491 6.63 3.22 22.36
C SER A 491 7.36 3.09 23.69
N GLU A 492 6.81 2.30 24.60
CA GLU A 492 7.50 1.96 25.83
C GLU A 492 8.75 1.11 25.55
N TYR A 493 8.66 0.16 24.62
CA TYR A 493 9.82 -0.63 24.18
C TYR A 493 10.95 0.27 23.63
N VAL A 494 10.64 1.23 22.74
CA VAL A 494 11.63 2.21 22.22
C VAL A 494 12.21 3.10 23.34
N ALA A 495 11.42 3.38 24.39
CA ALA A 495 11.85 4.20 25.51
C ALA A 495 12.75 3.47 26.53
N ARG A 496 12.66 2.13 26.62
CA ARG A 496 13.33 1.32 27.65
C ARG A 496 14.79 1.00 27.35
N HIS A 497 15.18 0.92 26.09
CA HIS A 497 16.48 0.34 25.70
C HIS A 497 17.41 1.38 25.07
N PRO A 498 18.61 1.64 25.66
CA PRO A 498 19.60 2.49 25.03
C PRO A 498 20.11 1.84 23.73
N SER A 499 20.35 2.67 22.72
CA SER A 499 20.85 2.25 21.42
C SER A 499 22.36 2.43 21.29
N VAL A 500 22.93 1.91 20.21
CA VAL A 500 24.33 2.12 19.81
C VAL A 500 24.69 3.62 19.73
N PHE A 501 23.77 4.50 19.36
CA PHE A 501 24.00 5.95 19.34
C PHE A 501 24.34 6.50 20.72
N ASN A 502 23.65 6.02 21.76
CA ASN A 502 23.84 6.49 23.12
C ASN A 502 25.22 6.12 23.66
N VAL A 503 25.70 4.93 23.33
CA VAL A 503 27.03 4.47 23.74
C VAL A 503 28.10 5.21 22.95
N LEU A 504 28.01 5.25 21.61
CA LEU A 504 29.01 5.94 20.79
C LEU A 504 29.10 7.43 21.11
N GLY A 505 27.97 8.08 21.35
CA GLY A 505 27.94 9.50 21.73
C GLY A 505 28.64 9.79 23.07
N GLN A 506 28.47 8.91 24.06
CA GLN A 506 29.20 9.00 25.34
C GLN A 506 30.70 8.76 25.18
N GLU A 507 31.10 7.94 24.20
CA GLU A 507 32.50 7.71 23.81
C GLU A 507 33.05 8.80 22.87
N GLY A 508 32.32 9.91 22.68
CA GLY A 508 32.79 11.08 21.96
C GLY A 508 32.67 11.01 20.43
N TYR A 509 31.92 10.05 19.89
CA TYR A 509 31.60 10.03 18.46
C TYR A 509 30.67 11.18 18.09
N ARG A 510 30.97 11.84 16.97
CA ARG A 510 30.03 12.74 16.31
C ARG A 510 28.99 11.90 15.58
N LEU A 511 27.73 12.04 15.97
CA LEU A 511 26.63 11.20 15.48
C LEU A 511 25.90 11.89 14.32
N ARG A 512 25.61 11.12 13.27
CA ARG A 512 24.84 11.57 12.10
C ARG A 512 23.78 10.54 11.74
N VAL A 513 22.57 11.02 11.47
CA VAL A 513 21.42 10.23 11.03
C VAL A 513 20.89 10.82 9.75
N LEU A 514 21.06 10.11 8.63
CA LEU A 514 20.57 10.48 7.32
C LEU A 514 19.48 9.47 6.97
N SER A 515 18.22 9.88 6.88
CA SER A 515 17.11 8.91 6.74
C SER A 515 15.98 9.43 5.86
N SER A 516 15.48 8.56 4.99
CA SER A 516 14.24 8.79 4.21
C SER A 516 12.97 8.44 4.98
N TYR A 517 13.14 7.80 6.14
CA TYR A 517 12.07 7.47 7.08
C TYR A 517 12.36 8.07 8.45
N GLY A 518 11.57 9.06 8.88
CA GLY A 518 11.77 9.75 10.15
C GLY A 518 11.36 8.91 11.38
N GLY A 519 12.06 9.11 12.50
CA GLY A 519 11.59 8.68 13.82
C GLY A 519 12.25 7.43 14.43
N ASN A 520 12.39 7.44 15.76
CA ASN A 520 12.80 6.33 16.65
C ASN A 520 14.24 5.78 16.51
N GLN A 521 15.10 6.28 15.62
CA GLN A 521 16.50 5.80 15.56
C GLN A 521 17.32 6.26 16.77
N VAL A 522 17.04 7.47 17.26
CA VAL A 522 17.76 8.11 18.35
C VAL A 522 16.76 8.71 19.32
N ASN A 523 16.73 8.16 20.52
CA ASN A 523 15.86 8.63 21.60
C ASN A 523 16.59 9.69 22.45
N PRO A 524 16.11 10.95 22.47
CA PRO A 524 16.76 12.06 23.18
C PRO A 524 16.68 11.95 24.71
N ALA A 525 15.90 11.01 25.26
CA ALA A 525 15.84 10.77 26.70
C ALA A 525 17.14 10.14 27.26
N PHE A 526 17.97 9.57 26.40
CA PHE A 526 19.22 8.93 26.79
C PHE A 526 20.43 9.87 26.57
N PRO A 527 21.49 9.76 27.39
CA PRO A 527 22.66 10.62 27.27
C PRO A 527 23.47 10.36 25.98
N GLY A 528 24.31 11.32 25.62
CA GLY A 528 25.28 11.21 24.53
C GLY A 528 24.75 11.60 23.14
N VAL A 529 23.47 11.91 22.98
CA VAL A 529 22.85 12.14 21.66
C VAL A 529 22.43 13.58 21.37
N ASP A 530 22.62 14.50 22.31
CA ASP A 530 22.21 15.91 22.18
C ASP A 530 22.84 16.62 20.96
N GLY A 531 24.03 16.19 20.53
CA GLY A 531 24.75 16.73 19.38
C GLY A 531 24.53 15.98 18.06
N THR A 532 23.53 15.09 17.99
CA THR A 532 23.28 14.29 16.77
C THR A 532 22.80 15.19 15.63
N ILE A 533 23.51 15.16 14.51
CA ILE A 533 23.06 15.82 13.29
C ILE A 533 22.07 14.90 12.58
N ARG A 534 20.87 15.40 12.30
CA ARG A 534 19.82 14.63 11.64
C ARG A 534 19.47 15.30 10.32
N TYR A 535 19.29 14.49 9.29
CA TYR A 535 18.92 14.94 7.96
C TYR A 535 17.82 14.03 7.42
N ALA A 536 16.61 14.59 7.29
CA ALA A 536 15.50 13.94 6.60
C ALA A 536 15.71 14.08 5.09
N ILE A 537 15.85 12.95 4.40
CA ILE A 537 16.02 12.91 2.95
C ILE A 537 14.67 13.22 2.31
N PRO A 538 14.56 14.30 1.51
CA PRO A 538 13.28 14.70 0.94
C PRO A 538 12.83 13.77 -0.18
N ASN A 539 11.50 13.64 -0.32
CA ASN A 539 10.86 12.93 -1.41
C ASN A 539 9.88 13.85 -2.17
N PRO A 540 10.02 14.04 -3.49
CA PRO A 540 11.12 13.57 -4.33
C PRO A 540 12.46 14.20 -3.92
N TYR A 541 13.55 13.46 -4.13
CA TYR A 541 14.89 13.97 -3.84
C TYR A 541 15.26 15.06 -4.86
N GLY A 542 15.62 16.24 -4.36
CA GLY A 542 15.89 17.40 -5.20
C GLY A 542 16.01 18.69 -4.40
N GLY A 543 15.81 19.82 -5.07
CA GLY A 543 15.85 21.13 -4.41
C GLY A 543 14.57 21.43 -3.63
N TYR A 544 14.63 22.47 -2.78
CA TYR A 544 13.47 22.97 -2.02
C TYR A 544 12.24 23.23 -2.90
N ARG A 545 12.46 23.81 -4.08
CA ARG A 545 11.38 24.12 -5.01
C ARG A 545 10.73 22.87 -5.60
N ASP A 546 11.52 21.84 -5.90
CA ASP A 546 11.00 20.59 -6.44
C ASP A 546 10.11 19.89 -5.41
N TYR A 547 10.54 19.85 -4.16
CA TYR A 547 9.76 19.34 -3.04
C TYR A 547 8.46 20.13 -2.81
N VAL A 548 8.54 21.47 -2.73
CA VAL A 548 7.36 22.33 -2.50
C VAL A 548 6.35 22.21 -3.64
N ASP A 549 6.80 22.17 -4.89
CA ASP A 549 5.93 22.03 -6.06
C ASP A 549 5.25 20.65 -6.11
N PHE A 550 6.01 19.57 -5.88
CA PHE A 550 5.47 18.21 -5.81
C PHE A 550 4.45 18.06 -4.67
N THR A 551 4.84 18.45 -3.46
CA THR A 551 4.02 18.32 -2.24
C THR A 551 2.76 19.19 -2.36
N GLY A 552 2.87 20.37 -2.98
CA GLY A 552 1.73 21.21 -3.28
C GLY A 552 0.76 20.57 -4.28
N ALA A 553 1.27 19.95 -5.35
CA ALA A 553 0.44 19.19 -6.29
C ALA A 553 -0.25 18.00 -5.60
N GLN A 554 0.49 17.26 -4.75
CA GLN A 554 -0.02 16.14 -3.97
C GLN A 554 -1.16 16.57 -3.03
N LEU A 555 -0.98 17.67 -2.27
CA LEU A 555 -2.04 18.19 -1.39
C LEU A 555 -3.29 18.62 -2.17
N LEU A 556 -3.13 19.20 -3.36
CA LEU A 556 -4.25 19.57 -4.22
C LEU A 556 -4.96 18.33 -4.79
N ASP A 557 -4.22 17.29 -5.18
CA ASP A 557 -4.76 16.02 -5.63
C ASP A 557 -5.56 15.32 -4.52
N LEU A 558 -4.99 15.22 -3.32
CA LEU A 558 -5.65 14.62 -2.16
C LEU A 558 -6.88 15.42 -1.72
N SER A 559 -6.78 16.74 -1.67
CA SER A 559 -7.92 17.63 -1.40
C SER A 559 -9.03 17.43 -2.44
N LEU A 560 -8.68 17.36 -3.72
CA LEU A 560 -9.66 17.14 -4.78
C LEU A 560 -10.31 15.77 -4.66
N LEU A 561 -9.52 14.70 -4.50
CA LEU A 561 -10.00 13.32 -4.33
C LEU A 561 -10.95 13.21 -3.12
N ARG A 562 -10.66 13.96 -2.04
CA ARG A 562 -11.48 14.03 -0.83
C ARG A 562 -12.85 14.67 -1.06
N HIS A 563 -12.92 15.74 -1.86
CA HIS A 563 -14.11 16.59 -1.99
C HIS A 563 -14.97 16.31 -3.23
N VAL A 564 -14.50 15.49 -4.16
CA VAL A 564 -15.31 15.07 -5.32
C VAL A 564 -16.19 13.85 -4.99
N PRO A 565 -17.39 13.74 -5.62
CA PRO A 565 -18.17 12.51 -5.59
C PRO A 565 -17.37 11.30 -6.09
N HIS A 566 -17.72 10.11 -5.62
CA HIS A 566 -17.06 8.86 -5.96
C HIS A 566 -16.91 8.66 -7.48
N ALA A 567 -17.92 9.03 -8.26
CA ALA A 567 -17.90 8.98 -9.74
C ALA A 567 -16.72 9.71 -10.41
N LEU A 568 -16.14 10.72 -9.75
CA LEU A 568 -15.02 11.51 -10.27
C LEU A 568 -13.66 11.09 -9.69
N LYS A 569 -13.64 10.30 -8.60
CA LYS A 569 -12.40 9.86 -7.95
C LYS A 569 -11.43 9.14 -8.90
N PRO A 570 -11.87 8.21 -9.79
CA PRO A 570 -10.96 7.57 -10.75
C PRO A 570 -10.27 8.55 -11.70
N SER A 571 -10.93 9.67 -12.04
CA SER A 571 -10.34 10.71 -12.91
C SER A 571 -9.29 11.58 -12.21
N VAL A 572 -9.35 11.64 -10.88
CA VAL A 572 -8.36 12.33 -10.04
C VAL A 572 -7.19 11.39 -9.73
N TYR A 573 -7.49 10.16 -9.32
CA TYR A 573 -6.50 9.17 -8.91
C TYR A 573 -5.66 8.63 -10.08
N ARG A 574 -6.29 8.35 -11.24
CA ARG A 574 -5.63 7.89 -12.48
C ARG A 574 -4.63 6.77 -12.25
N ASP A 575 -5.03 5.74 -11.51
CA ASP A 575 -4.19 4.58 -11.21
C ASP A 575 -2.81 4.97 -10.68
N GLN A 576 -2.79 5.85 -9.66
CA GLN A 576 -1.60 6.41 -9.00
C GLN A 576 -0.81 7.47 -9.77
N GLN A 577 -1.23 7.88 -10.96
CA GLN A 577 -0.57 8.99 -11.67
C GLN A 577 -0.93 10.35 -11.09
N TRP A 578 -2.14 10.47 -10.53
CA TRP A 578 -2.73 11.67 -9.95
C TRP A 578 -2.83 12.88 -10.90
N LEU A 579 -3.89 13.68 -10.78
CA LEU A 579 -4.20 14.72 -11.76
C LEU A 579 -3.14 15.82 -11.87
N PHE A 580 -2.69 16.38 -10.75
CA PHE A 580 -1.73 17.49 -10.73
C PHE A 580 -0.28 16.99 -10.79
N GLN A 581 0.03 15.86 -10.17
CA GLN A 581 1.37 15.26 -10.25
C GLN A 581 1.70 14.79 -11.68
N GLU A 582 0.80 14.11 -12.40
CA GLU A 582 0.99 13.74 -13.82
C GLU A 582 1.25 14.97 -14.70
N ARG A 583 0.52 16.06 -14.44
CA ARG A 583 0.75 17.32 -15.17
C ARG A 583 2.15 17.87 -14.91
N MET A 584 2.63 17.78 -13.68
CA MET A 584 3.99 18.20 -13.34
C MET A 584 5.03 17.31 -14.04
N ALA A 585 4.87 15.99 -13.98
CA ALA A 585 5.72 15.03 -14.68
C ALA A 585 5.77 15.30 -16.19
N SER A 586 4.63 15.62 -16.81
CA SER A 586 4.55 15.95 -18.24
C SER A 586 5.32 17.23 -18.63
N GLN A 587 5.49 18.16 -17.70
CA GLN A 587 6.15 19.45 -17.94
C GLN A 587 7.64 19.43 -17.61
N ARG A 588 8.03 18.68 -16.58
CA ARG A 588 9.38 18.71 -16.00
C ARG A 588 10.18 17.42 -16.21
N GLY A 589 9.55 16.37 -16.72
CA GLY A 589 10.11 15.02 -16.79
C GLY A 589 9.55 14.12 -15.69
N PRO A 590 9.57 12.79 -15.89
CA PRO A 590 9.01 11.83 -14.94
C PRO A 590 9.72 11.83 -13.58
N GLU A 591 10.99 12.24 -13.52
CA GLU A 591 11.78 12.36 -12.29
C GLU A 591 11.22 13.42 -11.32
N ALA A 592 10.42 14.37 -11.80
CA ALA A 592 9.79 15.39 -10.95
C ALA A 592 8.78 14.79 -9.96
N THR A 593 8.31 13.58 -10.22
CA THR A 593 7.43 12.79 -9.34
C THR A 593 8.12 11.49 -8.92
N ALA A 594 9.46 11.48 -8.91
CA ALA A 594 10.22 10.30 -8.54
C ALA A 594 9.88 9.86 -7.11
N GLU A 595 9.94 8.54 -6.92
CA GLU A 595 9.61 7.90 -5.67
C GLU A 595 10.86 7.61 -4.84
N PRO A 596 10.71 7.37 -3.52
CA PRO A 596 11.85 7.30 -2.61
C PRO A 596 12.97 6.35 -3.03
N PRO A 597 12.73 5.11 -3.53
CA PRO A 597 13.82 4.22 -3.92
C PRO A 597 14.77 4.80 -4.98
N PHE A 598 14.24 5.62 -5.90
CA PHE A 598 15.06 6.32 -6.90
C PHE A 598 15.75 7.54 -6.29
N GLY A 599 15.01 8.34 -5.52
CA GLY A 599 15.55 9.53 -4.83
C GLY A 599 16.70 9.20 -3.87
N ASP A 600 16.62 8.07 -3.18
CA ASP A 600 17.62 7.61 -2.22
C ASP A 600 18.91 7.14 -2.89
N ALA A 601 18.81 6.50 -4.06
CA ALA A 601 19.98 6.14 -4.86
C ALA A 601 20.70 7.40 -5.39
N LEU A 602 19.95 8.45 -5.76
CA LEU A 602 20.49 9.75 -6.11
C LEU A 602 21.16 10.43 -4.91
N PHE A 603 20.50 10.43 -3.75
CA PHE A 603 21.05 10.96 -2.51
C PHE A 603 22.36 10.27 -2.15
N LEU A 604 22.41 8.93 -2.17
CA LEU A 604 23.61 8.18 -1.83
C LEU A 604 24.77 8.50 -2.79
N SER A 605 24.47 8.70 -4.08
CA SER A 605 25.45 9.12 -5.09
C SER A 605 25.96 10.56 -4.85
N GLU A 606 25.06 11.50 -4.52
CA GLU A 606 25.47 12.86 -4.15
C GLU A 606 26.29 12.87 -2.86
N PHE A 607 25.84 12.11 -1.85
CA PHE A 607 26.53 11.94 -0.57
C PHE A 607 27.96 11.43 -0.80
N ALA A 608 28.12 10.37 -1.58
CA ALA A 608 29.44 9.87 -1.98
C ALA A 608 30.29 10.98 -2.61
N ASN A 609 29.77 11.70 -3.61
CA ASN A 609 30.55 12.73 -4.30
C ASN A 609 30.98 13.90 -3.42
N ARG A 610 30.18 14.22 -2.39
CA ARG A 610 30.41 15.38 -1.51
C ARG A 610 31.25 15.06 -0.28
N ILE A 611 31.51 13.78 0.02
CA ILE A 611 32.35 13.42 1.17
C ILE A 611 33.73 14.08 1.09
N THR A 612 34.18 14.56 2.23
CA THR A 612 35.50 15.16 2.46
C THR A 612 36.18 14.54 3.68
N ARG A 613 37.50 14.68 3.74
CA ARG A 613 38.29 14.36 4.93
C ARG A 613 38.29 15.56 5.89
N GLY A 614 37.98 15.29 7.15
CA GLY A 614 37.86 16.24 8.24
C GLY A 614 38.89 16.11 9.35
N GLY A 615 38.48 16.53 10.56
CA GLY A 615 39.29 16.42 11.78
C GLY A 615 39.48 15.00 12.33
N SER A 616 40.11 14.88 13.50
CA SER A 616 40.46 13.60 14.12
C SER A 616 39.43 13.04 15.11
N ALA A 617 38.34 13.75 15.38
CA ALA A 617 37.26 13.26 16.22
C ALA A 617 36.56 12.07 15.53
N PRO A 618 36.22 10.99 16.23
CA PRO A 618 35.57 9.84 15.61
C PRO A 618 34.15 10.20 15.15
N VAL A 619 33.72 9.61 14.04
CA VAL A 619 32.41 9.89 13.41
C VAL A 619 31.63 8.60 13.24
N TYR A 620 30.34 8.62 13.62
CA TYR A 620 29.37 7.59 13.28
C TYR A 620 28.31 8.17 12.34
N THR A 621 28.25 7.63 11.13
CA THR A 621 27.25 8.01 10.12
C THR A 621 26.29 6.85 9.89
N PHE A 622 25.05 7.05 10.30
CA PHE A 622 23.94 6.17 10.03
C PHE A 622 23.16 6.67 8.82
N VAL A 623 22.97 5.82 7.81
CA VAL A 623 22.28 6.13 6.56
C VAL A 623 21.17 5.10 6.37
N HIS A 624 19.91 5.52 6.37
CA HIS A 624 18.75 4.64 6.20
C HIS A 624 17.95 5.04 4.96
N LEU A 625 17.89 4.11 4.01
CA LEU A 625 17.37 4.35 2.66
C LEU A 625 16.28 3.33 2.34
N LEU A 626 15.20 3.80 1.73
CA LEU A 626 14.11 3.02 1.16
C LEU A 626 14.55 2.25 -0.10
N THR A 627 15.69 2.52 -0.71
CA THR A 627 16.17 1.70 -1.84
C THR A 627 16.75 0.36 -1.33
N PRO A 628 16.40 -0.82 -1.90
CA PRO A 628 15.60 -1.07 -3.10
C PRO A 628 14.11 -1.43 -2.88
N HIS A 629 13.46 -1.02 -1.77
CA HIS A 629 12.05 -1.30 -1.46
C HIS A 629 11.11 -1.06 -2.67
N PRO A 630 10.08 -1.90 -2.88
CA PRO A 630 9.06 -1.65 -3.88
C PRO A 630 8.30 -0.33 -3.65
N PRO A 631 7.84 0.39 -4.69
CA PRO A 631 7.72 -0.07 -6.06
C PRO A 631 9.05 -0.05 -6.81
N ILE A 632 9.09 -0.84 -7.87
CA ILE A 632 10.24 -0.88 -8.77
C ILE A 632 10.10 0.28 -9.74
N VAL A 633 10.97 1.27 -9.57
CA VAL A 633 10.92 2.55 -10.27
C VAL A 633 12.24 2.89 -10.94
N THR A 634 13.11 1.89 -11.11
CA THR A 634 14.45 2.03 -11.67
C THR A 634 14.67 0.95 -12.72
N ASP A 635 15.16 1.33 -13.91
CA ASP A 635 15.55 0.39 -14.96
C ASP A 635 17.00 -0.12 -14.80
N SER A 636 17.44 -1.01 -15.69
CA SER A 636 18.81 -1.57 -15.68
C SER A 636 19.92 -0.53 -15.92
N ASP A 637 19.58 0.65 -16.44
CA ASP A 637 20.52 1.77 -16.62
C ASP A 637 20.50 2.74 -15.42
N CYS A 638 19.80 2.38 -14.35
CA CYS A 638 19.58 3.20 -13.17
C CYS A 638 18.85 4.51 -13.46
N ARG A 639 17.95 4.52 -14.46
CA ARG A 639 17.05 5.65 -14.76
C ARG A 639 15.68 5.45 -14.15
N TYR A 640 14.99 6.55 -13.87
CA TYR A 640 13.64 6.49 -13.34
C TYR A 640 12.69 5.89 -14.37
N ALA A 641 12.01 4.82 -13.98
CA ALA A 641 10.99 4.15 -14.75
C ALA A 641 9.65 4.29 -14.01
N PRO A 642 8.57 4.75 -14.68
CA PRO A 642 7.25 4.78 -14.08
C PRO A 642 6.82 3.37 -13.62
N ARG A 643 5.97 3.31 -12.60
CA ARG A 643 5.45 2.06 -12.04
C ARG A 643 4.92 1.10 -13.10
N ARG A 644 5.36 -0.15 -13.02
CA ARG A 644 4.88 -1.30 -13.79
C ARG A 644 4.73 -2.48 -12.84
N PRO A 645 3.89 -3.48 -13.16
CA PRO A 645 3.91 -4.76 -12.44
C PRO A 645 5.34 -5.31 -12.44
N PRO A 646 5.94 -5.53 -11.27
CA PRO A 646 7.35 -5.87 -11.19
C PRO A 646 7.59 -7.32 -11.59
N ARG A 647 8.55 -7.55 -12.49
CA ARG A 647 9.12 -8.89 -12.73
C ARG A 647 10.29 -9.13 -11.78
N PRO A 648 10.64 -10.38 -11.45
CA PRO A 648 11.79 -10.68 -10.60
C PRO A 648 13.08 -9.99 -11.03
N GLU A 649 13.35 -9.93 -12.34
CA GLU A 649 14.53 -9.23 -12.88
C GLU A 649 14.51 -7.72 -12.61
N ASP A 650 13.33 -7.10 -12.51
CA ASP A 650 13.22 -5.64 -12.34
C ASP A 650 13.70 -5.23 -10.94
N PHE A 651 13.46 -6.06 -9.91
CA PHE A 651 14.03 -5.80 -8.58
C PHE A 651 15.53 -6.04 -8.53
N VAL A 652 16.05 -7.07 -9.23
CA VAL A 652 17.49 -7.27 -9.32
C VAL A 652 18.15 -6.03 -9.91
N ASN A 653 17.59 -5.46 -10.98
CA ASN A 653 18.07 -4.19 -11.57
C ASN A 653 18.07 -3.05 -10.54
N GLN A 654 16.96 -2.84 -9.81
CA GLN A 654 16.89 -1.80 -8.78
C GLN A 654 17.91 -2.03 -7.66
N ALA A 655 18.09 -3.28 -7.22
CA ALA A 655 19.09 -3.67 -6.22
C ALA A 655 20.54 -3.47 -6.72
N GLU A 656 20.83 -3.77 -7.98
CA GLU A 656 22.12 -3.47 -8.62
C GLU A 656 22.39 -1.97 -8.67
N CYS A 657 21.37 -1.15 -8.95
CA CYS A 657 21.48 0.30 -8.90
C CYS A 657 21.76 0.82 -7.48
N THR A 658 21.12 0.24 -6.46
CA THR A 658 21.45 0.51 -5.06
C THR A 658 22.91 0.17 -4.76
N LEU A 659 23.38 -1.02 -5.14
CA LEU A 659 24.76 -1.47 -4.90
C LEU A 659 25.78 -0.65 -5.67
N SER A 660 25.45 -0.17 -6.87
CA SER A 660 26.26 0.77 -7.65
C SER A 660 26.47 2.10 -6.91
N ALA A 661 25.42 2.65 -6.29
CA ALA A 661 25.51 3.85 -5.45
C ALA A 661 26.35 3.61 -4.18
N VAL A 662 26.21 2.44 -3.52
CA VAL A 662 27.10 2.05 -2.42
C VAL A 662 28.56 1.92 -2.90
N GLY A 663 28.79 1.30 -4.06
CA GLY A 663 30.11 1.18 -4.67
C GLY A 663 30.75 2.54 -5.00
N ALA A 664 29.97 3.54 -5.39
CA ALA A 664 30.46 4.91 -5.56
C ALA A 664 30.96 5.52 -4.24
N LEU A 665 30.25 5.28 -3.13
CA LEU A 665 30.71 5.66 -1.79
C LEU A 665 32.02 4.95 -1.42
N LEU A 666 32.13 3.64 -1.63
CA LEU A 666 33.37 2.90 -1.33
C LEU A 666 34.56 3.43 -2.13
N ARG A 667 34.38 3.68 -3.44
CA ARG A 667 35.42 4.29 -4.29
C ARG A 667 35.84 5.66 -3.79
N ARG A 668 34.89 6.50 -3.37
CA ARG A 668 35.21 7.81 -2.79
C ARG A 668 36.07 7.68 -1.53
N LEU A 669 35.76 6.73 -0.66
CA LEU A 669 36.55 6.51 0.55
C LEU A 669 37.99 6.09 0.22
N HIS A 670 38.19 5.33 -0.86
CA HIS A 670 39.54 5.02 -1.36
C HIS A 670 40.25 6.25 -1.91
N GLU A 671 39.59 7.08 -2.71
CA GLU A 671 40.16 8.32 -3.27
C GLU A 671 40.63 9.31 -2.19
N LEU A 672 40.00 9.27 -1.02
CA LEU A 672 40.31 10.16 0.11
C LEU A 672 41.24 9.55 1.16
N ASP A 673 41.76 8.34 0.93
CA ASP A 673 42.54 7.57 1.91
C ASP A 673 41.80 7.37 3.25
N LEU A 674 40.47 7.23 3.21
CA LEU A 674 39.61 7.03 4.38
C LEU A 674 39.11 5.59 4.51
N TYR A 675 39.16 4.80 3.44
CA TYR A 675 38.63 3.44 3.43
C TYR A 675 39.21 2.57 4.55
N ASP A 676 40.54 2.56 4.72
CA ASP A 676 41.22 1.78 5.76
C ASP A 676 40.89 2.25 7.19
N GLN A 677 40.46 3.51 7.36
CA GLN A 677 40.08 4.12 8.65
C GLN A 677 38.59 3.96 9.00
N THR A 678 37.84 3.28 8.13
CA THR A 678 36.37 3.21 8.21
C THR A 678 35.92 1.77 8.42
N GLY A 679 35.14 1.55 9.47
CA GLY A 679 34.32 0.35 9.64
C GLY A 679 32.98 0.55 8.94
N ILE A 680 32.57 -0.40 8.10
CA ILE A 680 31.35 -0.26 7.28
C ILE A 680 30.43 -1.44 7.54
N ILE A 681 29.16 -1.17 7.81
CA ILE A 681 28.08 -2.16 7.80
C ILE A 681 27.10 -1.78 6.71
N VAL A 682 26.84 -2.69 5.78
CA VAL A 682 25.72 -2.61 4.84
C VAL A 682 24.73 -3.68 5.28
N THR A 683 23.57 -3.27 5.75
CA THR A 683 22.53 -4.17 6.24
C THR A 683 21.20 -3.83 5.60
N SER A 684 20.22 -4.72 5.76
CA SER A 684 18.83 -4.40 5.53
C SER A 684 17.99 -4.58 6.80
N ASP A 685 16.92 -3.81 6.93
CA ASP A 685 15.99 -3.89 8.05
C ASP A 685 15.16 -5.19 8.02
N HIS A 686 14.72 -5.59 6.84
CA HIS A 686 14.10 -6.87 6.55
C HIS A 686 14.31 -7.28 5.09
N GLY A 687 13.99 -8.52 4.75
CA GLY A 687 13.88 -8.92 3.36
C GLY A 687 12.50 -8.61 2.79
N VAL A 688 12.30 -8.99 1.54
CA VAL A 688 11.03 -8.90 0.84
C VAL A 688 10.86 -10.13 -0.04
N ASN A 689 9.62 -10.45 -0.36
CA ASN A 689 9.31 -11.47 -1.34
C ASN A 689 9.01 -10.82 -2.70
N VAL A 690 10.05 -10.47 -3.46
CA VAL A 690 9.88 -9.85 -4.79
C VAL A 690 9.57 -10.86 -5.87
N ARG A 691 10.12 -12.06 -5.69
CA ARG A 691 9.68 -13.23 -6.41
C ARG A 691 8.30 -13.55 -5.86
N LEU A 692 7.26 -12.92 -6.39
CA LEU A 692 5.91 -13.47 -6.30
C LEU A 692 5.98 -14.98 -6.68
N ASN A 693 6.96 -15.34 -7.52
CA ASN A 693 7.29 -16.67 -8.03
C ASN A 693 8.69 -17.20 -7.62
N PRO A 694 8.79 -17.97 -6.54
CA PRO A 694 9.03 -19.38 -6.73
C PRO A 694 7.67 -20.06 -6.63
N LEU A 695 7.50 -21.20 -7.29
CA LEU A 695 6.61 -22.25 -6.79
C LEU A 695 6.89 -22.34 -5.29
N GLU A 696 6.06 -21.74 -4.44
CA GLU A 696 6.11 -21.98 -3.00
C GLU A 696 6.11 -23.51 -2.84
N ALA A 697 5.50 -24.31 -3.73
CA ALA A 697 5.56 -25.77 -3.76
C ALA A 697 6.95 -26.39 -3.77
N ASN A 698 7.92 -25.75 -4.44
CA ASN A 698 9.32 -26.18 -4.46
C ASN A 698 10.14 -25.55 -3.33
N HIS A 699 9.56 -24.58 -2.60
CA HIS A 699 10.20 -24.04 -1.43
C HIS A 699 10.18 -25.11 -0.33
N PRO A 700 11.31 -25.46 0.27
CA PRO A 700 11.36 -26.69 1.05
C PRO A 700 10.68 -26.56 2.44
N PHE A 701 10.12 -25.39 2.75
CA PHE A 701 9.21 -25.13 3.89
C PHE A 701 7.71 -25.09 3.53
N TYR A 702 7.36 -25.39 2.29
CA TYR A 702 5.99 -25.36 1.83
C TYR A 702 5.10 -26.43 2.45
N GLY A 703 3.89 -26.04 2.88
CA GLY A 703 2.92 -26.97 3.46
C GLY A 703 3.31 -27.47 4.84
N LYS A 704 4.35 -26.90 5.46
CA LYS A 704 4.64 -27.11 6.88
C LYS A 704 3.51 -26.46 7.68
N PRO A 705 2.75 -27.24 8.48
CA PRO A 705 1.73 -26.70 9.36
C PRO A 705 2.38 -25.70 10.31
N SER A 706 1.71 -24.58 10.53
CA SER A 706 2.04 -23.62 11.57
C SER A 706 0.76 -23.25 12.31
N PRO A 707 0.87 -22.65 13.50
CA PRO A 707 -0.19 -21.94 14.22
C PRO A 707 -1.07 -20.99 13.39
N HIS A 708 -0.72 -20.70 12.14
CA HIS A 708 -1.45 -19.81 11.22
C HIS A 708 -2.21 -20.53 10.09
N GLY A 709 -2.36 -21.85 10.14
CA GLY A 709 -2.86 -22.60 8.99
C GLY A 709 -1.85 -22.59 7.84
N VAL A 710 -2.34 -22.64 6.59
CA VAL A 710 -1.51 -22.83 5.37
C VAL A 710 -0.82 -21.54 4.93
N VAL A 711 -0.25 -20.77 5.87
CA VAL A 711 0.73 -19.74 5.53
C VAL A 711 2.01 -20.47 5.14
N THR A 712 2.34 -20.38 3.86
CA THR A 712 3.56 -20.94 3.32
C THR A 712 4.73 -20.24 3.98
N PHE A 713 5.41 -20.92 4.89
CA PHE A 713 6.61 -20.44 5.58
C PHE A 713 7.69 -19.84 4.63
N ALA A 714 7.62 -20.16 3.33
CA ALA A 714 8.34 -19.50 2.25
C ALA A 714 8.23 -17.95 2.24
N THR A 715 7.04 -17.40 2.53
CA THR A 715 6.82 -15.94 2.60
C THR A 715 7.45 -15.32 3.84
N VAL A 716 7.58 -16.11 4.92
CA VAL A 716 8.22 -15.73 6.18
C VAL A 716 9.74 -15.69 6.00
N GLN A 717 10.35 -16.75 5.47
CA GLN A 717 11.80 -16.86 5.37
C GLN A 717 12.43 -15.77 4.49
N ARG A 718 11.82 -15.44 3.34
CA ARG A 718 12.36 -14.40 2.43
C ARG A 718 12.33 -13.01 3.06
N ARG A 719 11.30 -12.71 3.85
CA ARG A 719 11.22 -11.46 4.63
C ARG A 719 12.14 -11.49 5.86
N ALA A 720 12.43 -12.67 6.37
CA ALA A 720 13.30 -12.87 7.53
C ALA A 720 14.79 -12.89 7.21
N ALA A 721 15.19 -12.83 5.94
CA ALA A 721 16.59 -12.93 5.51
C ALA A 721 17.12 -11.60 4.93
N PRO A 722 17.24 -10.51 5.72
CA PRO A 722 17.83 -9.26 5.25
C PRO A 722 19.32 -9.43 4.92
N LEU A 723 19.84 -8.56 4.06
CA LEU A 723 21.26 -8.43 3.76
C LEU A 723 22.05 -8.06 5.03
N LEU A 724 23.23 -8.66 5.22
CA LEU A 724 24.29 -8.17 6.11
C LEU A 724 25.68 -8.37 5.48
N ALA A 725 26.42 -7.28 5.28
CA ALA A 725 27.83 -7.28 4.90
C ALA A 725 28.63 -6.31 5.80
N VAL A 726 29.76 -6.77 6.34
CA VAL A 726 30.57 -5.99 7.28
C VAL A 726 32.01 -5.91 6.82
N LYS A 727 32.58 -4.71 6.85
CA LYS A 727 34.00 -4.44 6.61
C LYS A 727 34.65 -3.87 7.88
N PRO A 728 35.55 -4.61 8.54
CA PRO A 728 36.31 -4.09 9.67
C PRO A 728 37.29 -2.98 9.28
N ILE A 729 37.66 -2.14 10.25
CA ILE A 729 38.74 -1.15 10.08
C ILE A 729 40.02 -1.88 9.69
N ALA A 730 40.77 -1.32 8.74
CA ALA A 730 42.00 -1.89 8.16
C ALA A 730 41.88 -3.30 7.53
N ALA A 731 40.68 -3.87 7.39
CA ALA A 731 40.47 -5.15 6.70
C ALA A 731 40.81 -5.03 5.21
N LYS A 732 41.47 -6.07 4.68
CA LYS A 732 41.95 -6.17 3.29
C LYS A 732 41.68 -7.56 2.73
N GLY A 733 41.85 -7.70 1.42
CA GLY A 733 41.65 -8.96 0.71
C GLY A 733 40.28 -9.02 0.02
N PRO A 734 40.01 -10.08 -0.76
CA PRO A 734 38.75 -10.23 -1.48
C PRO A 734 37.57 -10.38 -0.52
N LEU A 735 36.37 -10.04 -1.00
CA LEU A 735 35.13 -10.21 -0.24
C LEU A 735 34.98 -11.67 0.18
N GLN A 736 34.65 -11.90 1.45
CA GLN A 736 34.42 -13.22 2.02
C GLN A 736 32.92 -13.49 2.19
N VAL A 737 32.52 -14.75 2.15
CA VAL A 737 31.17 -15.21 2.48
C VAL A 737 31.24 -16.06 3.74
N SER A 738 30.35 -15.81 4.69
CA SER A 738 30.27 -16.52 5.98
C SER A 738 28.86 -17.03 6.24
N ASP A 739 28.78 -18.30 6.65
CA ASP A 739 27.52 -18.94 7.08
C ASP A 739 27.29 -18.85 8.60
N ALA A 740 28.03 -17.98 9.28
CA ALA A 740 27.85 -17.78 10.71
C ALA A 740 26.39 -17.42 11.06
N PRO A 741 25.80 -18.05 12.10
CA PRO A 741 24.40 -17.86 12.46
C PRO A 741 24.19 -16.51 13.14
N THR A 742 24.16 -15.46 12.34
CA THR A 742 24.01 -14.07 12.77
C THR A 742 22.55 -13.63 12.80
N SER A 743 22.23 -12.58 13.54
CA SER A 743 20.90 -11.98 13.63
C SER A 743 20.99 -10.46 13.55
N ALA A 744 19.93 -9.78 13.11
CA ALA A 744 19.87 -8.31 13.16
C ALA A 744 20.11 -7.76 14.58
N LEU A 745 19.83 -8.54 15.63
CA LEU A 745 20.16 -8.21 17.03
C LEU A 745 21.68 -8.10 17.29
N ASP A 746 22.52 -8.63 16.41
CA ASP A 746 23.99 -8.61 16.52
C ASP A 746 24.62 -7.35 15.93
N VAL A 747 23.87 -6.54 15.17
CA VAL A 747 24.40 -5.37 14.48
C VAL A 747 24.91 -4.33 15.48
N ALA A 748 24.15 -4.05 16.54
CA ALA A 748 24.59 -3.14 17.61
C ALA A 748 25.90 -3.61 18.26
N ALA A 749 26.02 -4.90 18.61
CA ALA A 749 27.24 -5.46 19.19
C ALA A 749 28.43 -5.40 18.22
N THR A 750 28.17 -5.59 16.92
CA THR A 750 29.18 -5.50 15.85
C THR A 750 29.69 -4.08 15.68
N LEU A 751 28.81 -3.07 15.67
CA LEU A 751 29.19 -1.65 15.60
C LEU A 751 30.08 -1.26 16.78
N LEU A 752 29.75 -1.74 17.99
CA LEU A 752 30.53 -1.48 19.19
C LEU A 752 31.88 -2.20 19.18
N ASP A 753 31.95 -3.40 18.61
CA ASP A 753 33.23 -4.09 18.38
C ASP A 753 34.11 -3.34 17.37
N LEU A 754 33.52 -2.85 16.26
CA LEU A 754 34.21 -1.97 15.31
C LEU A 754 34.68 -0.65 15.93
N ALA A 755 34.07 -0.24 17.05
CA ALA A 755 34.44 0.92 17.84
C ALA A 755 35.47 0.63 18.95
N ASP A 756 35.98 -0.60 19.07
CA ASP A 756 36.84 -1.13 20.15
C ASP A 756 36.23 -1.08 21.56
N ILE A 757 34.91 -1.11 21.65
CA ILE A 757 34.13 -1.12 22.92
C ILE A 757 33.11 -2.27 22.94
N PRO A 758 33.54 -3.52 22.70
CA PRO A 758 32.63 -4.66 22.61
C PRO A 758 31.87 -4.87 23.92
N GLY A 759 30.58 -5.20 23.83
CA GLY A 759 29.75 -5.58 24.97
C GLY A 759 29.18 -4.42 25.80
N SER A 760 29.44 -3.16 25.45
CA SER A 760 28.97 -1.99 26.22
C SER A 760 27.44 -1.87 26.33
N LEU A 761 26.65 -2.48 25.43
CA LEU A 761 25.19 -2.57 25.54
C LEU A 761 24.71 -3.82 26.30
N GLY A 762 25.55 -4.84 26.48
CA GLY A 762 25.18 -6.13 27.08
C GLY A 762 24.29 -7.05 26.23
N ASN A 763 23.88 -6.62 25.03
CA ASN A 763 23.00 -7.37 24.13
C ASN A 763 23.69 -7.68 22.79
N GLY A 764 23.29 -8.79 22.16
CA GLY A 764 23.83 -9.25 20.88
C GLY A 764 25.27 -9.80 20.97
N VAL A 765 25.77 -10.36 19.88
CA VAL A 765 27.14 -10.88 19.76
C VAL A 765 27.78 -10.32 18.49
N SER A 766 28.97 -9.74 18.57
CA SER A 766 29.67 -9.25 17.37
C SER A 766 29.86 -10.36 16.35
N VAL A 767 29.41 -10.13 15.12
CA VAL A 767 29.50 -11.11 14.03
C VAL A 767 30.95 -11.38 13.62
N LEU A 768 31.87 -10.46 13.92
CA LEU A 768 33.31 -10.60 13.63
C LEU A 768 34.00 -11.65 14.49
N ARG A 769 33.38 -12.02 15.61
CA ARG A 769 33.91 -12.99 16.59
C ARG A 769 33.14 -14.31 16.56
N MET A 770 32.20 -14.44 15.63
CA MET A 770 31.30 -15.59 15.57
C MET A 770 31.90 -16.68 14.70
N ASP A 771 32.05 -17.88 15.27
CA ASP A 771 32.49 -19.05 14.54
C ASP A 771 31.32 -19.63 13.73
N PRO A 772 31.45 -19.81 12.40
CA PRO A 772 30.44 -20.43 11.56
C PRO A 772 29.98 -21.82 12.02
N ALA A 773 30.82 -22.56 12.75
CA ALA A 773 30.49 -23.87 13.26
C ALA A 773 29.70 -23.86 14.60
N THR A 774 29.58 -22.71 15.27
CA THR A 774 28.92 -22.63 16.58
C THR A 774 27.40 -22.76 16.44
N PRO A 775 26.76 -23.78 17.06
CA PRO A 775 25.31 -23.89 17.07
C PRO A 775 24.69 -22.72 17.85
N ARG A 776 23.75 -22.00 17.24
CA ARG A 776 23.05 -20.89 17.88
C ARG A 776 21.59 -20.86 17.46
N GLN A 777 20.71 -20.88 18.47
CA GLN A 777 19.30 -20.58 18.26
C GLN A 777 19.14 -19.07 18.07
N ARG A 778 18.41 -18.68 17.03
CA ARG A 778 17.96 -17.31 16.78
C ARG A 778 16.44 -17.28 16.70
N THR A 779 15.84 -16.11 16.84
CA THR A 779 14.37 -15.98 16.80
C THR A 779 13.94 -14.95 15.77
N TYR A 780 12.86 -15.24 15.07
CA TYR A 780 12.16 -14.33 14.16
C TYR A 780 10.71 -14.20 14.60
N ALA A 781 10.21 -12.98 14.72
CA ALA A 781 8.84 -12.72 15.13
C ALA A 781 7.97 -12.25 13.95
N HIS A 782 6.76 -12.79 13.88
CA HIS A 782 5.77 -12.53 12.84
C HIS A 782 4.44 -12.16 13.48
N ALA A 783 3.89 -11.01 13.10
CA ALA A 783 2.56 -10.57 13.52
C ALA A 783 1.68 -10.31 12.29
N SER A 784 0.36 -10.45 12.49
CA SER A 784 -0.66 -9.82 11.64
C SER A 784 -0.61 -8.30 11.81
N THR A 785 -1.33 -7.57 10.96
CA THR A 785 -1.36 -6.09 10.98
C THR A 785 -1.85 -5.50 12.32
N SER A 786 -2.62 -6.26 13.11
CA SER A 786 -3.20 -5.81 14.39
C SER A 786 -2.28 -6.03 15.61
N PHE A 787 -1.21 -6.83 15.49
CA PHE A 787 -0.33 -7.21 16.62
C PHE A 787 -1.05 -7.87 17.82
N ASP A 788 -2.31 -8.27 17.69
CA ASP A 788 -3.08 -8.97 18.75
C ASP A 788 -2.32 -10.20 19.28
N VAL A 789 -1.58 -10.86 18.40
CA VAL A 789 -0.67 -11.96 18.69
C VAL A 789 0.62 -11.85 17.88
N LEU A 790 1.75 -12.02 18.55
CA LEU A 790 3.08 -12.11 17.95
C LEU A 790 3.56 -13.55 17.99
N HIS A 791 3.70 -14.19 16.83
CA HIS A 791 4.22 -15.55 16.72
C HIS A 791 5.74 -15.51 16.56
N VAL A 792 6.44 -16.25 17.40
CA VAL A 792 7.89 -16.32 17.41
C VAL A 792 8.32 -17.68 16.87
N PHE A 793 9.23 -17.67 15.91
CA PHE A 793 9.87 -18.85 15.34
C PHE A 793 11.31 -18.92 15.82
N ALA A 794 11.76 -20.12 16.18
CA ALA A 794 13.15 -20.42 16.45
C ALA A 794 13.84 -20.93 15.18
N VAL A 795 15.10 -20.54 15.00
CA VAL A 795 15.97 -20.96 13.89
C VAL A 795 17.26 -21.53 14.45
N ASN A 796 17.39 -22.85 14.35
CA ASN A 796 18.48 -23.69 14.85
C ASN A 796 19.25 -24.30 13.67
N GLY A 797 19.99 -23.46 12.95
CA GLY A 797 20.73 -23.89 11.75
C GLY A 797 20.76 -22.79 10.70
N HIS A 798 20.94 -23.18 9.43
CA HIS A 798 20.97 -22.22 8.32
C HIS A 798 19.58 -21.67 8.01
N ILE A 799 19.46 -20.37 7.75
CA ILE A 799 18.18 -19.70 7.49
C ILE A 799 17.44 -20.28 6.26
N ASN A 800 18.19 -20.75 5.28
CA ASN A 800 17.68 -21.42 4.09
C ASN A 800 17.35 -22.92 4.28
N ASP A 801 17.59 -23.50 5.46
CA ASP A 801 17.24 -24.90 5.74
C ASP A 801 15.85 -25.02 6.40
N PRO A 802 14.88 -25.66 5.74
CA PRO A 802 13.57 -26.03 6.27
C PRO A 802 13.52 -26.53 7.68
N ASN A 803 14.45 -27.43 7.96
CA ASN A 803 14.44 -28.22 9.18
C ASN A 803 15.09 -27.46 10.33
N ALA A 804 15.77 -26.35 10.02
CA ALA A 804 16.33 -25.47 11.03
C ALA A 804 15.25 -24.63 11.72
N TRP A 805 14.04 -24.47 11.14
CA TRP A 805 13.02 -23.65 11.75
C TRP A 805 11.96 -24.46 12.49
N SER A 806 11.53 -23.93 13.62
CA SER A 806 10.40 -24.42 14.39
C SER A 806 9.60 -23.25 14.94
N TYR A 807 8.30 -23.44 15.12
CA TYR A 807 7.54 -22.53 15.97
C TYR A 807 8.09 -22.58 17.40
N TYR A 808 8.11 -21.43 18.08
CA TYR A 808 8.69 -21.30 19.42
C TYR A 808 7.66 -20.89 20.46
N ARG A 809 6.90 -19.80 20.24
CA ARG A 809 5.83 -19.34 21.15
C ARG A 809 4.91 -18.30 20.51
N SER A 810 3.77 -18.02 21.14
CA SER A 810 2.88 -16.89 20.81
C SER A 810 2.86 -15.92 21.98
N VAL A 811 3.08 -14.64 21.71
CA VAL A 811 2.98 -13.57 22.70
C VAL A 811 1.77 -12.71 22.36
N PHE A 812 0.76 -12.77 23.21
CA PHE A 812 -0.43 -11.95 23.06
C PHE A 812 -0.17 -10.51 23.49
N GLU A 813 -0.88 -9.56 22.88
CA GLU A 813 -0.91 -8.21 23.42
C GLU A 813 -1.49 -8.19 24.85
N PRO A 814 -1.11 -7.22 25.70
CA PRO A 814 -1.66 -7.10 27.05
C PRO A 814 -3.20 -6.98 27.04
N SER A 815 -3.88 -7.85 27.80
CA SER A 815 -5.35 -7.89 27.87
C SER A 815 -5.88 -7.98 29.31
N ASN A 816 -7.02 -7.34 29.57
CA ASN A 816 -7.75 -7.45 30.83
C ASN A 816 -8.55 -8.75 30.96
N ASP A 817 -8.75 -9.50 29.85
CA ASP A 817 -9.35 -10.83 29.85
C ASP A 817 -8.52 -11.81 29.01
N PRO A 818 -7.39 -12.31 29.55
CA PRO A 818 -6.52 -13.26 28.86
C PRO A 818 -7.24 -14.56 28.47
N ALA A 819 -8.29 -14.95 29.22
CA ALA A 819 -9.04 -16.16 28.94
C ALA A 819 -9.93 -16.00 27.70
N ALA A 820 -10.58 -14.85 27.53
CA ALA A 820 -11.33 -14.54 26.31
C ALA A 820 -10.40 -14.39 25.11
N GLN A 821 -9.26 -13.72 25.28
CA GLN A 821 -8.26 -13.55 24.23
C GLN A 821 -7.78 -14.91 23.71
N ARG A 822 -7.35 -15.83 24.59
CA ARG A 822 -6.95 -17.19 24.19
C ARG A 822 -8.02 -17.93 23.38
N ARG A 823 -9.30 -17.79 23.75
CA ARG A 823 -10.44 -18.42 23.03
C ARG A 823 -10.69 -17.79 21.66
N ALA A 824 -10.43 -16.50 21.51
CA ALA A 824 -10.61 -15.79 20.24
C ALA A 824 -9.59 -16.24 19.17
N HIS A 825 -8.45 -16.79 19.58
CA HIS A 825 -7.37 -17.24 18.69
C HIS A 825 -7.32 -18.77 18.50
N TRP A 826 -8.39 -19.50 18.80
CA TRP A 826 -8.46 -20.93 18.47
C TRP A 826 -8.59 -21.15 16.97
N ILE A 827 -7.94 -22.20 16.46
CA ILE A 827 -8.01 -22.58 15.03
C ILE A 827 -8.49 -24.02 14.92
N GLY A 828 -9.36 -24.29 13.94
CA GLY A 828 -9.82 -25.64 13.62
C GLY A 828 -10.61 -26.30 14.75
N LEU A 829 -11.19 -25.51 15.66
CA LEU A 829 -12.01 -25.99 16.79
C LEU A 829 -13.41 -25.40 16.73
N SER A 830 -14.41 -26.26 16.68
CA SER A 830 -15.83 -25.87 16.74
C SER A 830 -16.49 -26.51 17.96
N ALA A 831 -17.17 -25.70 18.77
CA ALA A 831 -17.89 -26.22 19.93
C ALA A 831 -19.17 -26.94 19.49
N GLU A 832 -19.37 -28.16 19.98
CA GLU A 832 -20.62 -28.89 19.72
C GLU A 832 -21.79 -28.22 20.47
N PRO A 833 -23.01 -28.19 19.88
CA PRO A 833 -24.22 -27.77 20.57
C PRO A 833 -24.40 -28.58 21.85
N MET A 834 -24.61 -27.91 22.99
CA MET A 834 -24.77 -28.61 24.26
C MET A 834 -25.98 -29.53 24.22
N SER A 835 -25.77 -30.85 24.32
CA SER A 835 -26.85 -31.77 24.68
C SER A 835 -27.13 -31.65 26.18
N THR A 836 -28.40 -31.73 26.57
CA THR A 836 -28.88 -31.56 27.95
C THR A 836 -28.35 -32.60 28.95
N THR A 837 -27.47 -33.51 28.53
CA THR A 837 -26.97 -34.65 29.32
C THR A 837 -25.47 -34.59 29.67
N ALA A 838 -24.73 -33.54 29.29
CA ALA A 838 -23.28 -33.47 29.49
C ALA A 838 -22.85 -32.31 30.41
N GLN A 839 -23.23 -32.34 31.69
CA GLN A 839 -22.82 -31.32 32.68
C GLN A 839 -21.55 -31.65 33.49
N SER A 840 -20.97 -32.86 33.38
CA SER A 840 -19.95 -33.30 34.35
C SER A 840 -18.53 -33.59 33.81
N ARG A 841 -18.26 -33.46 32.50
CA ARG A 841 -16.96 -33.88 31.91
C ARG A 841 -16.28 -32.84 30.98
N GLY A 842 -16.68 -31.58 31.05
CA GLY A 842 -16.13 -30.51 30.20
C GLY A 842 -16.84 -30.36 28.85
N ARG A 843 -16.52 -29.25 28.14
CA ARG A 843 -17.11 -28.94 26.83
C ARG A 843 -16.49 -29.84 25.76
N VAL A 844 -17.29 -30.21 24.76
CA VAL A 844 -16.87 -31.05 23.63
C VAL A 844 -16.68 -30.15 22.41
N TYR A 845 -15.59 -30.38 21.71
CA TYR A 845 -15.22 -29.67 20.49
C TYR A 845 -14.98 -30.68 19.38
N ARG A 846 -15.33 -30.31 18.16
CA ARG A 846 -14.90 -31.00 16.94
C ARG A 846 -13.66 -30.29 16.41
N ALA A 847 -12.62 -31.05 16.12
CA ALA A 847 -11.40 -30.59 15.50
C ALA A 847 -11.32 -31.09 14.05
N ASP A 848 -10.84 -30.22 13.16
CA ASP A 848 -10.51 -30.59 11.78
C ASP A 848 -9.19 -31.37 11.73
N GLU A 849 -8.55 -31.48 10.56
CA GLU A 849 -7.25 -32.17 10.44
C GLU A 849 -6.14 -31.49 11.25
N TYR A 850 -6.28 -30.19 11.46
CA TYR A 850 -5.41 -29.37 12.27
C TYR A 850 -6.24 -28.55 13.26
N ALA A 851 -5.88 -28.59 14.54
CA ALA A 851 -6.48 -27.75 15.57
C ALA A 851 -5.40 -27.12 16.46
N MET A 852 -5.65 -25.89 16.89
CA MET A 852 -4.78 -25.14 17.78
C MET A 852 -5.59 -24.44 18.87
N PHE A 853 -5.09 -24.50 20.10
CA PHE A 853 -5.61 -23.75 21.23
C PHE A 853 -4.50 -23.38 22.22
N TYR A 854 -4.84 -22.59 23.23
CA TYR A 854 -3.88 -22.04 24.18
C TYR A 854 -4.22 -22.41 25.62
N ALA A 855 -3.26 -23.00 26.34
CA ALA A 855 -3.36 -23.22 27.78
C ALA A 855 -2.71 -22.06 28.56
N ALA A 856 -3.24 -21.78 29.75
CA ALA A 856 -2.73 -20.72 30.60
C ALA A 856 -1.26 -20.99 31.02
N PRO A 857 -0.41 -19.95 31.07
CA PRO A 857 1.02 -20.10 31.40
C PRO A 857 1.24 -20.72 32.78
N GLU A 858 0.36 -20.46 33.74
CA GLU A 858 0.43 -20.99 35.11
C GLU A 858 0.07 -22.48 35.23
N ASN A 859 -0.38 -23.12 34.15
CA ASN A 859 -0.70 -24.54 34.17
C ASN A 859 0.57 -25.36 34.41
N SER A 860 0.51 -26.31 35.35
CA SER A 860 1.55 -27.32 35.58
C SER A 860 1.33 -28.60 34.79
N ARG A 861 0.18 -28.70 34.13
CA ARG A 861 -0.20 -29.86 33.33
C ARG A 861 -1.21 -29.45 32.27
N ILE A 862 -1.03 -29.96 31.06
CA ILE A 862 -2.00 -29.83 29.98
C ILE A 862 -2.81 -31.13 29.92
N THR A 863 -4.14 -31.02 29.92
CA THR A 863 -5.05 -32.17 29.97
C THR A 863 -6.25 -31.98 29.05
N PHE A 864 -6.50 -32.97 28.20
CA PHE A 864 -7.69 -33.06 27.36
C PHE A 864 -7.90 -34.52 26.96
N ASP A 865 -9.09 -34.88 26.52
CA ASP A 865 -9.36 -36.18 25.92
C ASP A 865 -9.51 -36.01 24.41
N VAL A 866 -9.01 -36.96 23.64
CA VAL A 866 -9.21 -37.04 22.19
C VAL A 866 -9.95 -38.33 21.82
N ARG A 867 -10.76 -38.29 20.76
CA ARG A 867 -11.28 -39.49 20.10
C ARG A 867 -11.38 -39.27 18.61
N ARG A 868 -11.38 -40.38 17.86
CA ARG A 868 -11.72 -40.35 16.44
C ARG A 868 -13.18 -39.98 16.23
N ILE A 869 -13.48 -39.26 15.16
CA ILE A 869 -14.88 -39.02 14.75
C ILE A 869 -15.46 -40.34 14.24
N ALA A 870 -16.60 -40.78 14.78
CA ALA A 870 -17.20 -42.09 14.47
C ALA A 870 -17.52 -42.30 12.97
N ALA A 871 -17.74 -41.22 12.22
CA ALA A 871 -17.99 -41.27 10.77
C ALA A 871 -16.73 -41.51 9.92
N VAL A 872 -15.53 -41.48 10.52
CA VAL A 872 -14.25 -41.68 9.84
C VAL A 872 -13.77 -43.11 10.09
N PRO A 873 -13.86 -44.02 9.09
CA PRO A 873 -13.62 -45.44 9.31
C PRO A 873 -12.13 -45.81 9.36
N ALA A 874 -11.24 -44.96 8.85
CA ALA A 874 -9.79 -45.19 8.85
C ALA A 874 -9.14 -44.90 10.21
N ASP A 875 -8.04 -45.59 10.51
CA ASP A 875 -7.18 -45.28 11.64
C ASP A 875 -6.55 -43.90 11.46
N GLN A 876 -6.46 -43.14 12.54
CA GLN A 876 -5.90 -41.79 12.53
C GLN A 876 -4.71 -41.69 13.49
N THR A 877 -3.60 -41.11 13.04
CA THR A 877 -2.51 -40.72 13.94
C THR A 877 -2.67 -39.26 14.32
N VAL A 878 -2.80 -39.01 15.63
CA VAL A 878 -2.81 -37.66 16.22
C VAL A 878 -1.42 -37.35 16.75
N THR A 879 -0.81 -36.32 16.20
CA THR A 879 0.43 -35.73 16.73
C THR A 879 0.05 -34.56 17.63
N VAL A 880 0.45 -34.61 18.90
CA VAL A 880 0.29 -33.51 19.84
C VAL A 880 1.60 -32.74 19.92
N GLN A 881 1.54 -31.44 19.70
CA GLN A 881 2.66 -30.54 19.92
C GLN A 881 2.33 -29.51 21.01
N ILE A 882 3.32 -29.23 21.86
CA ILE A 882 3.27 -28.12 22.81
C ILE A 882 4.43 -27.18 22.45
N ASP A 883 4.10 -25.94 22.10
CA ASP A 883 5.06 -24.93 21.63
C ASP A 883 5.98 -25.45 20.52
N GLY A 884 5.36 -26.12 19.53
CA GLY A 884 6.04 -26.71 18.37
C GLY A 884 6.82 -28.00 18.65
N GLN A 885 6.96 -28.41 19.92
CA GLN A 885 7.62 -29.68 20.26
C GLN A 885 6.62 -30.83 20.24
N VAL A 886 6.91 -31.88 19.46
CA VAL A 886 6.12 -33.12 19.46
C VAL A 886 6.27 -33.81 20.82
N VAL A 887 5.20 -33.78 21.61
CA VAL A 887 5.14 -34.46 22.91
C VAL A 887 4.53 -35.85 22.81
N GLU A 888 3.71 -36.10 21.78
CA GLU A 888 3.14 -37.42 21.54
C GLU A 888 2.73 -37.64 20.07
N ARG A 889 2.78 -38.90 19.64
CA ARG A 889 2.06 -39.40 18.47
C ARG A 889 1.21 -40.59 18.89
N ARG A 890 -0.11 -40.50 18.75
CA ARG A 890 -1.05 -41.53 19.19
C ARG A 890 -1.89 -42.02 18.01
N LEU A 891 -1.91 -43.33 17.81
CA LEU A 891 -2.80 -43.99 16.86
C LEU A 891 -4.18 -44.20 17.48
N LEU A 892 -5.23 -43.73 16.81
CA LEU A 892 -6.63 -43.91 17.18
C LEU A 892 -7.28 -44.91 16.22
N THR A 893 -7.59 -46.10 16.72
CA THR A 893 -8.18 -47.22 15.96
C THR A 893 -9.69 -47.40 16.21
N ASP A 894 -10.24 -46.73 17.21
CA ASP A 894 -11.65 -46.77 17.60
C ASP A 894 -12.20 -45.35 17.88
N ASP A 895 -13.50 -45.24 18.19
CA ASP A 895 -14.18 -43.98 18.54
C ASP A 895 -14.26 -43.73 20.06
N THR A 896 -13.39 -44.40 20.84
CA THR A 896 -13.35 -44.25 22.30
C THR A 896 -12.54 -43.03 22.74
N TRP A 897 -12.84 -42.50 23.93
CA TRP A 897 -12.12 -41.36 24.50
C TRP A 897 -10.78 -41.79 25.08
N HIS A 898 -9.71 -41.16 24.61
CA HIS A 898 -8.34 -41.36 25.07
C HIS A 898 -7.90 -40.14 25.86
N ALA A 899 -7.58 -40.33 27.14
CA ALA A 899 -7.08 -39.25 27.98
C ALA A 899 -5.64 -38.89 27.60
N VAL A 900 -5.39 -37.60 27.46
CA VAL A 900 -4.09 -37.02 27.14
C VAL A 900 -3.69 -36.11 28.29
N SER A 901 -2.47 -36.30 28.79
CA SER A 901 -1.93 -35.42 29.81
C SER A 901 -0.41 -35.35 29.80
N TYR A 902 0.10 -34.12 29.80
CA TYR A 902 1.54 -33.86 29.85
C TYR A 902 1.87 -32.88 30.97
N PRO A 903 2.92 -33.16 31.77
CA PRO A 903 3.49 -32.16 32.66
C PRO A 903 4.12 -31.06 31.83
N VAL A 904 3.94 -29.82 32.26
CA VAL A 904 4.64 -28.63 31.73
C VAL A 904 5.19 -27.85 32.91
N GLU A 905 6.30 -27.14 32.70
CA GLU A 905 6.84 -26.24 33.71
C GLU A 905 6.00 -24.94 33.72
N PRO A 906 5.32 -24.60 34.82
CA PRO A 906 4.52 -23.38 34.89
C PRO A 906 5.36 -22.15 34.59
N ARG A 907 4.79 -21.24 33.80
CA ARG A 907 5.34 -19.91 33.51
C ARG A 907 4.67 -18.86 34.41
N PRO A 908 5.31 -17.69 34.60
CA PRO A 908 4.66 -16.54 35.20
C PRO A 908 3.31 -16.23 34.54
N SER A 909 2.33 -15.76 35.30
CA SER A 909 0.97 -15.52 34.79
C SER A 909 0.88 -14.44 33.71
N ASP A 910 1.90 -13.59 33.65
CA ASP A 910 2.11 -12.53 32.66
C ASP A 910 2.96 -12.96 31.46
N ASP A 911 3.38 -14.23 31.40
CA ASP A 911 4.14 -14.79 30.27
C ASP A 911 3.22 -15.38 29.18
N SER A 912 3.86 -15.83 28.10
CA SER A 912 3.23 -16.44 26.93
C SER A 912 2.50 -17.74 27.29
N PRO A 913 1.23 -17.90 26.88
CA PRO A 913 0.53 -19.16 27.07
C PRO A 913 1.18 -20.29 26.29
N PHE A 914 0.89 -21.53 26.69
CA PHE A 914 1.31 -22.69 25.93
C PHE A 914 0.43 -22.81 24.69
N CYS A 915 1.04 -22.94 23.52
CA CYS A 915 0.36 -23.28 22.28
C CYS A 915 0.26 -24.80 22.18
N ILE A 916 -0.96 -25.32 22.07
CA ILE A 916 -1.21 -26.75 21.83
C ILE A 916 -1.68 -26.92 20.40
N GLU A 917 -0.96 -27.73 19.63
CA GLU A 917 -1.32 -28.07 18.25
C GLU A 917 -1.64 -29.57 18.16
N LEU A 918 -2.68 -29.89 17.41
CA LEU A 918 -3.13 -31.24 17.12
C LEU A 918 -3.14 -31.44 15.62
N LEU A 919 -2.27 -32.34 15.15
CA LEU A 919 -2.16 -32.69 13.75
C LEU A 919 -2.67 -34.10 13.53
N THR A 920 -3.71 -34.24 12.72
CA THR A 920 -4.35 -35.50 12.40
C THR A 920 -3.90 -35.95 11.02
N SER A 921 -3.44 -37.18 10.91
CA SER A 921 -3.12 -37.81 9.62
C SER A 921 -3.86 -39.13 9.49
N SER A 922 -4.41 -39.42 8.31
CA SER A 922 -5.00 -40.73 8.02
C SER A 922 -3.89 -41.74 7.70
N ALA A 923 -4.08 -43.01 8.07
CA ALA A 923 -3.14 -44.07 7.72
C ALA A 923 -3.20 -44.51 6.23
N GLN A 924 -4.18 -44.01 5.44
CA GLN A 924 -4.33 -44.33 4.01
C GLN A 924 -4.56 -43.05 3.18
N PRO A 925 -3.59 -42.63 2.32
CA PRO A 925 -3.65 -41.33 1.64
C PRO A 925 -4.68 -41.18 0.50
N ASN A 926 -5.36 -42.24 0.04
CA ASN A 926 -5.99 -42.26 -1.30
C ASN A 926 -7.46 -42.70 -1.35
N THR A 927 -8.34 -42.09 -0.55
CA THR A 927 -9.79 -42.17 -0.84
C THR A 927 -10.38 -40.77 -0.89
N GLU A 928 -10.75 -40.33 -2.10
CA GLU A 928 -11.50 -39.10 -2.34
C GLU A 928 -12.72 -39.04 -1.41
N GLY A 929 -12.82 -37.97 -0.61
CA GLY A 929 -13.98 -37.67 0.25
C GLY A 929 -13.94 -38.16 1.70
N ALA A 930 -12.83 -38.73 2.21
CA ALA A 930 -12.73 -39.08 3.63
C ALA A 930 -12.30 -37.85 4.47
N SER A 931 -13.22 -37.26 5.23
CA SER A 931 -12.90 -36.20 6.19
C SER A 931 -11.97 -36.72 7.30
N SER A 932 -10.78 -36.15 7.50
CA SER A 932 -10.02 -36.35 8.75
C SER A 932 -10.49 -35.37 9.83
N GLY A 933 -10.30 -35.72 11.10
CA GLY A 933 -10.68 -34.87 12.23
C GLY A 933 -10.92 -35.64 13.53
N LEU A 934 -10.89 -34.92 14.65
CA LEU A 934 -10.98 -35.46 16.01
C LEU A 934 -12.23 -34.92 16.72
N MET A 935 -12.60 -35.56 17.82
CA MET A 935 -13.36 -34.87 18.87
C MET A 935 -12.43 -34.65 20.07
N LEU A 936 -12.54 -33.47 20.66
CA LEU A 936 -11.87 -33.07 21.88
C LEU A 936 -12.84 -32.87 23.02
N ARG A 937 -12.41 -33.21 24.23
CA ARG A 937 -13.15 -32.91 25.46
C ARG A 937 -12.19 -32.45 26.54
N GLY A 938 -12.48 -31.32 27.15
CA GLY A 938 -11.66 -30.79 28.24
C GLY A 938 -12.11 -29.42 28.71
N ASN A 939 -11.46 -28.93 29.76
CA ASN A 939 -11.51 -27.52 30.12
C ASN A 939 -10.38 -26.81 29.35
N ILE A 940 -10.62 -26.66 28.05
CA ILE A 940 -9.71 -26.09 27.06
C ILE A 940 -9.80 -24.57 27.08
#